data_AF-A0AAV1LHA5-F1
#
_entry.id   AF-A0AAV1LHA5-F1
#
_cell.length_a   1.000
_cell.length_b   1.000
_cell.length_c   1.000
_cell.angle_alpha   90.00
_cell.angle_beta   90.00
_cell.angle_gamma   90.00
#
_symmetry.space_group_name_H-M   'P 1'
#
loop_
_entity.id
_entity.type
_entity.pdbx_description
1 polymer ?
#
loop_
_entity_poly.entity_id
_entity_poly.type
_entity_poly.pdbx_seq_one_letter_code
_entity_poly.pdbx_strand_id
1 'polypeptide(L)'
;MRPVKEEDNKKDEAVYLPHHAVIRNDKTTTKVRVVFNASEKNKKGVSLNDTLMVGPTLQADLRHTILRWRVHAIGIVADIIKMYRQVRIADEDAVFQRILWRESPEKPLRDYELVTVTFGTASAPYQAVRSLHQVAYDEGDKYPLAADRVLNSFYMDDLMMGSNSVEEGVEICKQMVALLGKGGFALQKWNSNNRQLLDRISSIYTNEVVQQTGQIKIKNENTENKDKEDIGVKEKEIDNKEIEIKLNSTIKILGLTWNRHEDCFQYSVNLPPLTTAPVTKRLIISDIARLFDPLGWLAPSVVLAKMFIQKLWLLGVCWDEELTTEVITEWSTYREELSLLTKVQVPRWLGTSSSDDLELHGFSDASKAAYSAVVYLRTIDVSGKIHLSLLVAKTRVAPIKQISIPRLELCGAVLVSKLLIETAEILNISKEKIFAWTDSTVVLSWLNSHPSRWKTFVANRTSEILGALNSSQWFHVPTKENPADCASRGILPSSLVGNELWFSGPSFLKNKLIEYKRPKNLKTDLEQTIKAHTAVVPEHVVFENYSSLRKLVKVIAYCRRVLKKEKHDSKYLKDHEIEAALQTCIRKSQIDSFTTEYEQLKEKGYLNIKSSKLKSLCPFLDKNGIMRIRGRLEKSELDEQVKHPIVLPHSCHLTLLIVADAHEKTLHGGPQLMANYLRSAYWVIGARSLVQQYVRKCVTCAKQRASVRNQLMGALPSVRCTPARPFLYSGVDYAGPISIRTTKGRGHRSYKGYICLFVCMSTRAIHLEVVSDMSTQAFLAAFRRFVSRRGHCAKLWSDNGSNFVGASRELQQLASIQPAIAEYLEANNTEWHFIPPHAPNFGGLWEAGVKSTKFHLKRVIGDSTLTYEEMTTFLNQVEACLNSRPISVINFTDPGEPLPLTPGHFLIGEPIINVPDKNYKSSNVSYLTRWQFVQRMLQSFWKRWSQEYLSKLMNRYKWASQVPEPNVGDVVLIKEDDLPPSRWLLGRVIEKHPGDDNVTRVVTLRTKTSVIKRPTSKLCILPISDP
;
A
#
# COMPACT_ATOMS: atom_id res chain seq x y z
N MET A 1 42.68 8.37 0.63
CA MET A 1 42.27 9.79 0.69
C MET A 1 43.24 10.60 -0.14
N ARG A 2 42.81 11.72 -0.71
CA ARG A 2 43.69 12.65 -1.43
C ARG A 2 43.55 14.06 -0.87
N PRO A 3 44.60 14.90 -0.87
CA PRO A 3 44.46 16.30 -0.48
C PRO A 3 43.52 17.01 -1.45
N VAL A 4 42.71 17.94 -0.94
CA VAL A 4 41.91 18.82 -1.78
C VAL A 4 42.84 19.80 -2.49
N LYS A 5 42.64 20.00 -3.81
CA LYS A 5 43.40 21.00 -4.58
C LYS A 5 43.01 22.40 -4.11
N GLU A 6 43.96 23.34 -4.09
CA GLU A 6 43.69 24.72 -3.64
C GLU A 6 42.56 25.40 -4.43
N GLU A 7 42.40 25.06 -5.71
CA GLU A 7 41.33 25.52 -6.59
C GLU A 7 39.92 25.02 -6.17
N ASP A 8 39.84 23.86 -5.49
CA ASP A 8 38.60 23.18 -5.10
C ASP A 8 38.19 23.45 -3.63
N ASN A 9 39.00 24.22 -2.89
CA ASN A 9 38.72 24.55 -1.49
C ASN A 9 37.46 25.43 -1.30
N LYS A 10 36.98 26.10 -2.36
CA LYS A 10 35.84 27.03 -2.31
C LYS A 10 34.55 26.50 -2.97
N LYS A 11 34.43 25.19 -3.24
CA LYS A 11 33.18 24.64 -3.75
C LYS A 11 32.09 24.65 -2.67
N ASP A 12 31.07 25.47 -2.85
CA ASP A 12 29.91 25.61 -1.93
C ASP A 12 29.11 24.31 -1.73
N GLU A 13 29.28 23.33 -2.62
CA GLU A 13 28.58 22.04 -2.59
C GLU A 13 29.31 20.97 -1.76
N ALA A 14 30.49 21.27 -1.24
CA ALA A 14 31.30 20.29 -0.51
C ALA A 14 30.71 19.93 0.87
N VAL A 15 30.82 18.66 1.24
CA VAL A 15 30.32 18.14 2.51
C VAL A 15 31.47 17.60 3.35
N TYR A 16 31.59 18.12 4.57
CA TYR A 16 32.56 17.66 5.56
C TYR A 16 31.92 16.64 6.50
N LEU A 17 32.52 15.47 6.60
CA LEU A 17 32.12 14.40 7.50
C LEU A 17 32.87 14.55 8.84
N PRO A 18 32.17 14.83 9.95
CA PRO A 18 32.76 14.70 11.27
C PRO A 18 33.26 13.28 11.47
N HIS A 19 34.42 13.15 12.08
CA HIS A 19 35.01 11.83 12.34
C HIS A 19 35.71 11.79 13.69
N HIS A 20 35.75 10.60 14.29
CA HIS A 20 36.47 10.33 15.52
C HIS A 20 37.00 8.90 15.56
N ALA A 21 38.02 8.67 16.37
CA ALA A 21 38.61 7.35 16.59
C ALA A 21 37.86 6.61 17.70
N VAL A 22 37.47 5.36 17.42
CA VAL A 22 37.04 4.37 18.41
C VAL A 22 38.17 3.37 18.58
N ILE A 23 38.78 3.37 19.76
CA ILE A 23 39.89 2.48 20.09
C ILE A 23 39.33 1.19 20.68
N ARG A 24 39.65 0.06 20.05
CA ARG A 24 39.29 -1.30 20.44
C ARG A 24 40.53 -2.03 20.94
N ASN A 25 40.80 -1.90 22.24
CA ASN A 25 41.95 -2.53 22.89
C ASN A 25 41.89 -4.07 22.88
N ASP A 26 40.71 -4.64 22.65
CA ASP A 26 40.43 -6.08 22.54
C ASP A 26 40.78 -6.68 21.15
N LYS A 27 41.11 -5.85 20.15
CA LYS A 27 41.38 -6.28 18.76
C LYS A 27 42.86 -6.14 18.44
N THR A 28 43.53 -7.25 18.11
CA THR A 28 44.96 -7.26 17.76
C THR A 28 45.27 -6.58 16.43
N THR A 29 44.42 -6.73 15.40
CA THR A 29 44.72 -6.29 14.02
C THR A 29 44.13 -4.94 13.60
N THR A 30 43.07 -4.46 14.27
CA THR A 30 42.44 -3.15 13.99
C THR A 30 42.10 -2.43 15.29
N LYS A 31 43.14 -2.01 16.00
CA LYS A 31 43.04 -1.30 17.29
C LYS A 31 42.28 0.01 17.19
N VAL A 32 42.32 0.70 16.05
CA VAL A 32 41.62 1.98 15.86
C VAL A 32 40.63 1.85 14.69
N ARG A 33 39.37 2.21 14.92
CA ARG A 33 38.34 2.37 13.89
C ARG A 33 37.91 3.82 13.83
N VAL A 34 38.04 4.43 12.65
CA VAL A 34 37.52 5.78 12.43
C VAL A 34 36.03 5.69 12.10
N VAL A 35 35.21 6.41 12.86
CA VAL A 35 33.77 6.53 12.65
C VAL A 35 33.50 7.85 11.95
N PHE A 36 32.86 7.79 10.78
CA PHE A 36 32.43 8.97 10.02
C PHE A 36 30.93 9.19 10.23
N ASN A 37 30.52 10.40 10.58
CA ASN A 37 29.13 10.73 10.86
C ASN A 37 28.48 11.46 9.67
N ALA A 38 27.97 10.69 8.70
CA ALA A 38 27.20 11.24 7.57
C ALA A 38 25.74 11.60 7.92
N SER A 39 25.32 11.34 9.17
CA SER A 39 23.99 11.70 9.69
C SER A 39 24.00 13.02 10.47
N GLU A 40 25.16 13.66 10.60
CA GLU A 40 25.26 14.98 11.22
C GLU A 40 24.48 16.00 10.40
N LYS A 41 23.58 16.73 11.05
CA LYS A 41 22.72 17.71 10.38
C LYS A 41 23.46 19.02 10.21
N ASN A 42 23.38 19.60 9.02
CA ASN A 42 23.88 20.94 8.78
C ASN A 42 22.96 22.01 9.44
N LYS A 43 23.34 23.29 9.32
CA LYS A 43 22.55 24.43 9.83
C LYS A 43 21.11 24.50 9.29
N LYS A 44 20.81 23.83 8.17
CA LYS A 44 19.48 23.74 7.56
C LYS A 44 18.70 22.49 8.02
N GLY A 45 19.23 21.70 8.95
CA GLY A 45 18.59 20.51 9.50
C GLY A 45 18.65 19.27 8.61
N VAL A 46 19.50 19.27 7.58
CA VAL A 46 19.66 18.16 6.60
C VAL A 46 21.04 17.54 6.73
N SER A 47 21.13 16.21 6.75
CA SER A 47 22.39 15.45 6.72
C SER A 47 22.70 14.91 5.32
N LEU A 48 23.94 14.45 5.09
CA LEU A 48 24.30 13.79 3.83
C LEU A 48 23.43 12.55 3.60
N ASN A 49 23.23 11.74 4.65
CA ASN A 49 22.41 10.53 4.58
C ASN A 49 20.94 10.81 4.24
N ASP A 50 20.39 11.98 4.56
CA ASP A 50 19.02 12.37 4.17
C ASP A 50 18.90 12.65 2.65
N THR A 51 20.02 12.91 1.99
CA THR A 51 20.07 13.28 0.55
C THR A 51 20.55 12.15 -0.36
N LEU A 52 21.25 11.16 0.19
CA LEU A 52 21.78 10.02 -0.56
C LEU A 52 20.67 9.05 -0.98
N MET A 53 20.74 8.56 -2.21
CA MET A 53 19.94 7.42 -2.65
C MET A 53 20.56 6.11 -2.12
N VAL A 54 19.88 5.46 -1.19
CA VAL A 54 20.37 4.25 -0.50
C VAL A 54 20.53 3.04 -1.43
N GLY A 55 19.69 2.94 -2.47
CA GLY A 55 19.58 1.76 -3.32
C GLY A 55 18.76 0.63 -2.67
N PRO A 56 18.37 -0.41 -3.43
CA PRO A 56 17.67 -1.58 -2.89
C PRO A 56 18.59 -2.46 -2.03
N THR A 57 18.03 -3.20 -1.07
CA THR A 57 18.79 -4.19 -0.31
C THR A 57 19.17 -5.37 -1.20
N LEU A 58 20.47 -5.51 -1.51
CA LEU A 58 21.00 -6.65 -2.28
C LEU A 58 21.49 -7.81 -1.40
N GLN A 59 21.65 -7.57 -0.10
CA GLN A 59 22.15 -8.56 0.85
C GLN A 59 21.10 -9.65 1.07
N ALA A 60 21.53 -10.91 1.02
CA ALA A 60 20.70 -12.04 1.43
C ALA A 60 20.39 -11.96 2.94
N ASP A 61 19.25 -12.52 3.35
CA ASP A 61 18.94 -12.67 4.78
C ASP A 61 19.99 -13.58 5.43
N LEU A 62 20.48 -13.15 6.59
CA LEU A 62 21.50 -13.88 7.34
C LEU A 62 21.17 -15.35 7.55
N ARG A 63 19.89 -15.65 7.80
CA ARG A 63 19.38 -17.01 8.01
C ARG A 63 19.58 -17.87 6.77
N HIS A 64 19.43 -17.28 5.58
CA HIS A 64 19.58 -17.99 4.31
C HIS A 64 21.03 -18.40 4.09
N THR A 65 21.96 -17.49 4.34
CA THR A 65 23.40 -17.78 4.21
C THR A 65 23.84 -18.86 5.20
N ILE A 66 23.39 -18.80 6.46
CA ILE A 66 23.70 -19.84 7.46
C ILE A 66 23.07 -21.18 7.04
N LEU A 67 21.80 -21.21 6.63
CA LEU A 67 21.13 -22.47 6.23
C LEU A 67 21.82 -23.14 5.04
N ARG A 68 22.18 -22.39 3.99
CA ARG A 68 22.94 -22.94 2.85
C ARG A 68 24.30 -23.48 3.28
N TRP A 69 25.00 -22.74 4.14
CA TRP A 69 26.30 -23.16 4.64
C TRP A 69 26.24 -24.47 5.42
N ARG A 70 25.15 -24.73 6.13
CA ARG A 70 24.91 -25.96 6.91
C ARG A 70 24.67 -27.21 6.05
N VAL A 71 24.37 -27.08 4.75
CA VAL A 71 24.13 -28.23 3.84
C VAL A 71 25.41 -29.03 3.56
N HIS A 72 26.56 -28.37 3.54
CA HIS A 72 27.81 -29.02 3.12
C HIS A 72 28.53 -29.67 4.29
N ALA A 73 29.18 -30.82 4.07
CA ALA A 73 29.98 -31.49 5.10
C ALA A 73 31.25 -30.69 5.46
N ILE A 74 31.88 -30.05 4.48
CA ILE A 74 33.05 -29.20 4.68
C ILE A 74 32.61 -27.73 4.62
N GLY A 75 32.69 -27.04 5.74
CA GLY A 75 32.39 -25.61 5.85
C GLY A 75 33.65 -24.78 5.63
N ILE A 76 33.55 -23.70 4.85
CA ILE A 76 34.64 -22.77 4.53
C ILE A 76 34.18 -21.34 4.80
N VAL A 77 35.00 -20.58 5.52
CA VAL A 77 34.75 -19.18 5.87
C VAL A 77 35.98 -18.33 5.58
N ALA A 78 35.77 -17.12 5.07
CA ALA A 78 36.82 -16.12 4.84
C ALA A 78 36.22 -14.71 4.93
N ASP A 79 37.08 -13.69 5.06
CA ASP A 79 36.66 -12.29 5.10
C ASP A 79 37.26 -11.53 3.91
N ILE A 80 36.52 -10.57 3.33
CA ILE A 80 37.08 -9.57 2.41
C ILE A 80 37.85 -8.52 3.22
N ILE A 81 39.11 -8.28 2.84
CA ILE A 81 39.97 -7.27 3.47
C ILE A 81 39.40 -5.87 3.27
N LYS A 82 38.89 -5.24 4.34
CA LYS A 82 38.45 -3.83 4.32
C LYS A 82 37.51 -3.53 3.11
N MET A 83 36.53 -4.40 2.85
CA MET A 83 35.66 -4.40 1.66
C MET A 83 35.29 -3.00 1.12
N TYR A 84 34.73 -2.12 1.96
CA TYR A 84 34.34 -0.76 1.55
C TYR A 84 35.50 0.07 0.98
N ARG A 85 36.72 -0.10 1.49
CA ARG A 85 37.92 0.63 1.07
C ARG A 85 38.53 0.09 -0.23
N GLN A 86 38.06 -1.04 -0.74
CA GLN A 86 38.46 -1.56 -2.05
C GLN A 86 37.60 -0.99 -3.19
N VAL A 87 36.43 -0.41 -2.89
CA VAL A 87 35.52 0.17 -3.88
C VAL A 87 35.75 1.66 -4.02
N ARG A 88 36.15 2.12 -5.21
CA ARG A 88 36.25 3.56 -5.53
C ARG A 88 34.87 4.15 -5.76
N ILE A 89 34.66 5.37 -5.27
CA ILE A 89 33.50 6.19 -5.67
C ILE A 89 33.84 6.96 -6.95
N ALA A 90 32.83 7.49 -7.63
CA ALA A 90 33.04 8.39 -8.76
C ALA A 90 33.85 9.62 -8.31
N ASP A 91 34.75 10.11 -9.16
CA ASP A 91 35.61 11.23 -8.80
C ASP A 91 34.81 12.52 -8.56
N GLU A 92 33.66 12.67 -9.23
CA GLU A 92 32.72 13.78 -8.99
C GLU A 92 32.08 13.74 -7.60
N ASP A 93 31.85 12.54 -7.04
CA ASP A 93 31.19 12.35 -5.75
C ASP A 93 32.14 12.50 -4.55
N ALA A 94 33.45 12.49 -4.79
CA ALA A 94 34.46 12.60 -3.73
C ALA A 94 34.38 13.91 -2.95
N VAL A 95 33.86 14.97 -3.57
CA VAL A 95 33.61 16.29 -2.96
C VAL A 95 32.61 16.22 -1.80
N PHE A 96 31.72 15.22 -1.78
CA PHE A 96 30.74 15.01 -0.72
C PHE A 96 31.26 14.18 0.46
N GLN A 97 32.52 13.72 0.40
CA GLN A 97 33.17 12.93 1.46
C GLN A 97 34.47 13.59 1.93
N ARG A 98 34.42 14.90 2.23
CA ARG A 98 35.59 15.63 2.76
C ARG A 98 35.76 15.42 4.25
N ILE A 99 37.00 15.48 4.72
CA ILE A 99 37.38 15.48 6.13
C ILE A 99 38.47 16.50 6.39
N LEU A 100 38.54 16.96 7.64
CA LEU A 100 39.66 17.75 8.14
C LEU A 100 40.60 16.83 8.92
N TRP A 101 41.89 16.86 8.59
CA TRP A 101 42.91 16.03 9.24
C TRP A 101 44.24 16.76 9.39
N ARG A 102 44.93 16.49 10.50
CA ARG A 102 46.33 16.85 10.76
C ARG A 102 47.00 15.68 11.49
N GLU A 103 48.29 15.46 11.25
CA GLU A 103 49.01 14.35 11.88
C GLU A 103 49.34 14.63 13.36
N SER A 104 49.51 15.89 13.74
CA SER A 104 49.79 16.31 15.10
C SER A 104 49.19 17.69 15.40
N PRO A 105 48.99 18.07 16.67
CA PRO A 105 48.43 19.36 17.04
C PRO A 105 49.23 20.57 16.53
N GLU A 106 50.54 20.41 16.33
CA GLU A 106 51.44 21.46 15.85
C GLU A 106 51.38 21.65 14.34
N LYS A 107 50.89 20.66 13.58
CA LYS A 107 50.76 20.73 12.12
C LYS A 107 49.46 21.43 11.70
N PRO A 108 49.46 22.16 10.56
CA PRO A 108 48.25 22.81 10.08
C PRO A 108 47.19 21.79 9.68
N LEU A 109 45.92 22.15 9.92
CA LEU A 109 44.77 21.37 9.48
C LEU A 109 44.70 21.39 7.95
N ARG A 110 44.42 20.23 7.35
CA ARG A 110 44.30 20.09 5.89
C ARG A 110 43.01 19.38 5.51
N ASP A 111 42.47 19.75 4.36
CA ASP A 111 41.30 19.17 3.74
C ASP A 111 41.67 17.92 2.91
N TYR A 112 40.94 16.84 3.12
CA TYR A 112 41.10 15.59 2.37
C TYR A 112 39.77 15.07 1.85
N GLU A 113 39.80 14.50 0.65
CA GLU A 113 38.68 13.74 0.07
C GLU A 113 38.88 12.24 0.28
N LEU A 114 37.83 11.58 0.77
CA LEU A 114 37.76 10.13 0.78
C LEU A 114 37.32 9.64 -0.62
N VAL A 115 38.17 8.84 -1.26
CA VAL A 115 38.00 8.41 -2.67
C VAL A 115 37.42 6.99 -2.81
N THR A 116 37.02 6.39 -1.70
CA THR A 116 36.46 5.04 -1.64
C THR A 116 35.13 5.09 -0.91
N VAL A 117 34.32 4.05 -1.04
CA VAL A 117 33.09 3.92 -0.26
C VAL A 117 33.42 4.05 1.23
N THR A 118 32.71 4.94 1.92
CA THR A 118 32.96 5.28 3.32
C THR A 118 31.85 4.74 4.20
N PHE A 119 32.24 3.93 5.18
CA PHE A 119 31.35 3.41 6.21
C PHE A 119 30.66 4.56 6.97
N GLY A 120 29.36 4.42 7.23
CA GLY A 120 28.53 5.45 7.85
C GLY A 120 27.66 6.24 6.86
N THR A 121 27.95 6.14 5.55
CA THR A 121 27.05 6.65 4.50
C THR A 121 25.93 5.65 4.19
N ALA A 122 24.72 6.15 3.94
CA ALA A 122 23.53 5.31 3.81
C ALA A 122 23.58 4.38 2.58
N SER A 123 24.20 4.81 1.48
CA SER A 123 24.37 4.02 0.25
C SER A 123 25.55 3.05 0.26
N ALA A 124 26.45 3.12 1.26
CA ALA A 124 27.66 2.29 1.30
C ALA A 124 27.40 0.78 1.19
N PRO A 125 26.42 0.19 1.92
CA PRO A 125 26.20 -1.25 1.84
C PRO A 125 25.75 -1.71 0.46
N TYR A 126 24.89 -0.92 -0.21
CA TYR A 126 24.49 -1.17 -1.58
C TYR A 126 25.68 -1.10 -2.53
N GLN A 127 26.46 -0.01 -2.47
CA GLN A 127 27.62 0.18 -3.36
C GLN A 127 28.66 -0.94 -3.22
N ALA A 128 28.95 -1.36 -1.98
CA ALA A 128 29.91 -2.44 -1.72
C ALA A 128 29.44 -3.79 -2.30
N VAL A 129 28.21 -4.21 -1.96
CA VAL A 129 27.66 -5.50 -2.44
C VAL A 129 27.41 -5.48 -3.94
N ARG A 130 26.91 -4.36 -4.49
CA ARG A 130 26.68 -4.22 -5.94
C ARG A 130 27.98 -4.33 -6.73
N SER A 131 29.07 -3.76 -6.21
CA SER A 131 30.41 -3.85 -6.83
C SER A 131 30.93 -5.29 -6.78
N LEU A 132 30.75 -5.99 -5.65
CA LEU A 132 31.09 -7.40 -5.53
C LEU A 132 30.30 -8.27 -6.53
N HIS A 133 28.99 -8.07 -6.64
CA HIS A 133 28.15 -8.77 -7.63
C HIS A 133 28.54 -8.40 -9.07
N GLN A 134 28.97 -7.15 -9.32
CA GLN A 134 29.40 -6.73 -10.65
C GLN A 134 30.62 -7.54 -11.13
N VAL A 135 31.57 -7.84 -10.25
CA VAL A 135 32.71 -8.70 -10.58
C VAL A 135 32.25 -10.09 -11.01
N ALA A 136 31.25 -10.66 -10.33
CA ALA A 136 30.67 -11.94 -10.72
C ALA A 136 29.92 -11.86 -12.07
N TYR A 137 29.25 -10.75 -12.37
CA TYR A 137 28.57 -10.59 -13.67
C TYR A 137 29.54 -10.35 -14.83
N ASP A 138 30.64 -9.65 -14.61
CA ASP A 138 31.59 -9.28 -15.68
C ASP A 138 32.58 -10.40 -15.98
N GLU A 139 33.06 -11.12 -14.96
CA GLU A 139 34.14 -12.11 -15.10
C GLU A 139 33.69 -13.54 -14.75
N GLY A 140 32.46 -13.73 -14.27
CA GLY A 140 31.97 -15.00 -13.73
C GLY A 140 31.89 -16.15 -14.73
N ASP A 141 31.75 -15.86 -16.03
CA ASP A 141 31.71 -16.91 -17.08
C ASP A 141 32.98 -17.76 -17.08
N LYS A 142 34.13 -17.19 -16.68
CA LYS A 142 35.42 -17.90 -16.57
C LYS A 142 35.57 -18.67 -15.26
N TYR A 143 34.76 -18.36 -14.25
CA TYR A 143 34.86 -18.86 -12.88
C TYR A 143 33.47 -19.23 -12.31
N PRO A 144 32.75 -20.19 -12.94
CA PRO A 144 31.34 -20.42 -12.66
C PRO A 144 31.06 -20.87 -11.22
N LEU A 145 31.95 -21.63 -10.60
CA LEU A 145 31.78 -22.05 -9.20
C LEU A 145 31.89 -20.85 -8.26
N ALA A 146 32.87 -19.97 -8.49
CA ALA A 146 33.05 -18.77 -7.70
C ALA A 146 31.94 -17.75 -7.91
N ALA A 147 31.47 -17.56 -9.15
CA ALA A 147 30.41 -16.62 -9.47
C ALA A 147 29.12 -16.91 -8.69
N ASP A 148 28.69 -18.17 -8.62
CA ASP A 148 27.55 -18.57 -7.79
C ASP A 148 27.76 -18.24 -6.30
N ARG A 149 28.94 -18.57 -5.75
CA ARG A 149 29.25 -18.27 -4.34
C ARG A 149 29.31 -16.77 -4.06
N VAL A 150 29.83 -15.96 -4.99
CA VAL A 150 29.85 -14.50 -4.83
C VAL A 150 28.44 -13.92 -4.70
N LEU A 151 27.47 -14.45 -5.46
CA LEU A 151 26.09 -13.97 -5.44
C LEU A 151 25.29 -14.50 -4.24
N ASN A 152 25.61 -15.70 -3.73
CA ASN A 152 24.76 -16.42 -2.78
C ASN A 152 25.40 -16.71 -1.40
N SER A 153 26.71 -16.57 -1.23
CA SER A 153 27.44 -17.01 -0.03
C SER A 153 28.08 -15.88 0.79
N PHE A 154 27.98 -14.62 0.35
CA PHE A 154 28.43 -13.48 1.14
C PHE A 154 27.33 -12.91 2.03
N TYR A 155 27.72 -12.55 3.24
CA TYR A 155 27.02 -11.57 4.06
C TYR A 155 27.96 -10.41 4.31
N MET A 156 27.82 -9.35 3.52
CA MET A 156 28.76 -8.23 3.49
C MET A 156 30.20 -8.68 3.18
N ASP A 157 31.14 -8.47 4.10
CA ASP A 157 32.52 -8.87 4.00
C ASP A 157 32.78 -10.34 4.37
N ASP A 158 31.83 -11.00 5.04
CA ASP A 158 31.97 -12.39 5.48
C ASP A 158 31.50 -13.37 4.39
N LEU A 159 32.41 -14.24 3.93
CA LEU A 159 32.12 -15.37 3.04
C LEU A 159 31.79 -16.61 3.86
N MET A 160 30.68 -17.28 3.55
CA MET A 160 30.34 -18.59 4.08
C MET A 160 29.89 -19.53 2.97
N MET A 161 30.74 -20.50 2.65
CA MET A 161 30.49 -21.48 1.61
C MET A 161 30.85 -22.87 2.09
N GLY A 162 30.53 -23.88 1.30
CA GLY A 162 30.91 -25.24 1.62
C GLY A 162 31.15 -26.09 0.38
N SER A 163 31.65 -27.29 0.62
CA SER A 163 31.97 -28.29 -0.39
C SER A 163 31.66 -29.70 0.13
N ASN A 164 31.46 -30.63 -0.79
CA ASN A 164 31.21 -32.03 -0.48
C ASN A 164 32.52 -32.85 -0.43
N SER A 165 33.59 -32.36 -1.08
CA SER A 165 34.93 -32.96 -1.05
C SER A 165 36.03 -31.90 -0.88
N VAL A 166 37.22 -32.36 -0.45
CA VAL A 166 38.39 -31.47 -0.31
C VAL A 166 38.82 -30.94 -1.68
N GLU A 167 38.77 -31.76 -2.72
CA GLU A 167 39.13 -31.39 -4.10
C GLU A 167 38.21 -30.30 -4.64
N GLU A 168 36.90 -30.44 -4.46
CA GLU A 168 35.91 -29.43 -4.82
C GLU A 168 36.16 -28.13 -4.03
N GLY A 169 36.40 -28.24 -2.72
CA GLY A 169 36.70 -27.08 -1.87
C GLY A 169 37.94 -26.32 -2.32
N VAL A 170 39.01 -27.02 -2.71
CA VAL A 170 40.24 -26.40 -3.25
C VAL A 170 39.95 -25.65 -4.55
N GLU A 171 39.21 -26.26 -5.47
CA GLU A 171 38.87 -25.65 -6.76
C GLU A 171 38.00 -24.40 -6.59
N ILE A 172 36.99 -24.46 -5.72
CA ILE A 172 36.16 -23.30 -5.37
C ILE A 172 37.05 -22.17 -4.82
N CYS A 173 37.96 -22.47 -3.89
CA CYS A 173 38.86 -21.47 -3.33
C CYS A 173 39.75 -20.82 -4.40
N LYS A 174 40.33 -21.60 -5.32
CA LYS A 174 41.15 -21.06 -6.43
C LYS A 174 40.35 -20.12 -7.31
N GLN A 175 39.16 -20.54 -7.76
CA GLN A 175 38.29 -19.70 -8.58
C GLN A 175 37.85 -18.43 -7.83
N MET A 176 37.58 -18.53 -6.52
CA MET A 176 37.21 -17.38 -5.68
C MET A 176 38.32 -16.33 -5.62
N VAL A 177 39.57 -16.76 -5.43
CA VAL A 177 40.73 -15.86 -5.40
C VAL A 177 40.95 -15.20 -6.76
N ALA A 178 40.89 -15.98 -7.84
CA ALA A 178 41.08 -15.48 -9.18
C ALA A 178 39.99 -14.46 -9.57
N LEU A 179 38.71 -14.80 -9.35
CA LEU A 179 37.57 -13.94 -9.68
C LEU A 179 37.59 -12.64 -8.87
N LEU A 180 37.68 -12.72 -7.54
CA LEU A 180 37.68 -11.54 -6.69
C LEU A 180 38.94 -10.69 -6.87
N GLY A 181 40.07 -11.32 -7.20
CA GLY A 181 41.31 -10.64 -7.57
C GLY A 181 41.14 -9.71 -8.77
N LYS A 182 40.30 -10.06 -9.77
CA LYS A 182 39.98 -9.16 -10.90
C LYS A 182 39.29 -7.88 -10.46
N GLY A 183 38.49 -7.96 -9.40
CA GLY A 183 37.83 -6.80 -8.78
C GLY A 183 38.67 -6.07 -7.73
N GLY A 184 39.90 -6.51 -7.45
CA GLY A 184 40.73 -5.97 -6.37
C GLY A 184 40.27 -6.38 -4.96
N PHE A 185 39.36 -7.35 -4.85
CA PHE A 185 38.87 -7.87 -3.58
C PHE A 185 39.78 -9.02 -3.10
N ALA A 186 40.60 -8.76 -2.09
CA ALA A 186 41.45 -9.77 -1.47
C ALA A 186 40.74 -10.43 -0.27
N LEU A 187 40.78 -11.76 -0.21
CA LEU A 187 40.27 -12.58 0.89
C LEU A 187 41.36 -12.86 1.94
N GLN A 188 40.96 -12.97 3.20
CA GLN A 188 41.82 -13.31 4.34
C GLN A 188 41.10 -14.22 5.35
N LYS A 189 41.85 -14.70 6.35
CA LYS A 189 41.34 -15.49 7.49
C LYS A 189 40.51 -16.70 7.05
N TRP A 190 41.09 -17.50 6.17
CA TRP A 190 40.49 -18.77 5.77
C TRP A 190 40.34 -19.70 6.99
N ASN A 191 39.13 -20.22 7.17
CA ASN A 191 38.77 -21.13 8.25
C ASN A 191 37.92 -22.28 7.71
N SER A 192 38.14 -23.49 8.22
CA SER A 192 37.37 -24.68 7.86
C SER A 192 37.34 -25.69 9.02
N ASN A 193 36.34 -26.57 9.03
CA ASN A 193 36.33 -27.77 9.87
C ASN A 193 37.25 -28.87 9.33
N ASN A 194 37.68 -28.80 8.06
CA ASN A 194 38.58 -29.76 7.44
C ASN A 194 40.03 -29.23 7.40
N ARG A 195 40.94 -29.90 8.13
CA ARG A 195 42.36 -29.50 8.22
C ARG A 195 43.12 -29.71 6.90
N GLN A 196 42.88 -30.82 6.21
CA GLN A 196 43.53 -31.13 4.93
C GLN A 196 43.24 -30.06 3.87
N LEU A 197 42.00 -29.54 3.86
CA LEU A 197 41.63 -28.42 2.99
C LEU A 197 42.41 -27.13 3.35
N LEU A 198 42.50 -26.79 4.64
CA LEU A 198 43.24 -25.60 5.09
C LEU A 198 44.72 -25.66 4.71
N ASP A 199 45.35 -26.83 4.89
CA ASP A 199 46.76 -27.03 4.54
C ASP A 199 46.99 -26.87 3.03
N ARG A 200 46.05 -27.36 2.19
CA ARG A 200 46.09 -27.18 0.74
C ARG A 200 45.84 -25.74 0.30
N ILE A 201 44.93 -25.02 0.96
CA ILE A 201 44.71 -23.59 0.69
C ILE A 201 45.99 -22.80 0.99
N SER A 202 46.62 -23.07 2.14
CA SER A 202 47.86 -22.42 2.54
C SER A 202 48.96 -22.58 1.48
N SER A 203 49.19 -23.81 0.99
CA SER A 203 50.24 -24.07 0.00
C SER A 203 50.00 -23.40 -1.37
N ILE A 204 48.75 -23.20 -1.77
CA ILE A 204 48.41 -22.48 -3.01
C ILE A 204 48.80 -21.00 -2.90
N TYR A 205 48.45 -20.37 -1.78
CA TYR A 205 48.75 -18.95 -1.57
C TYR A 205 50.24 -18.66 -1.43
N THR A 206 51.01 -19.56 -0.80
CA THR A 206 52.47 -19.40 -0.70
C THR A 206 53.14 -19.46 -2.09
N ASN A 207 52.56 -20.19 -3.04
CA ASN A 207 53.11 -20.35 -4.40
C ASN A 207 52.67 -19.24 -5.38
N GLU A 208 51.45 -18.71 -5.28
CA GLU A 208 50.96 -17.65 -6.18
C GLU A 208 51.58 -16.27 -5.90
N VAL A 209 51.94 -15.98 -4.64
CA VAL A 209 52.66 -14.73 -4.29
C VAL A 209 54.08 -14.70 -4.89
N VAL A 210 54.71 -15.86 -5.09
CA VAL A 210 56.04 -15.97 -5.73
C VAL A 210 55.98 -15.67 -7.24
N GLN A 211 54.82 -15.82 -7.89
CA GLN A 211 54.68 -15.63 -9.33
C GLN A 211 54.15 -14.26 -9.75
N GLN A 212 53.46 -13.52 -8.88
CA GLN A 212 52.88 -12.20 -9.22
C GLN A 212 53.76 -11.00 -8.84
N THR A 213 54.69 -11.13 -7.90
CA THR A 213 55.65 -10.06 -7.57
C THR A 213 57.05 -10.49 -7.97
N GLY A 214 57.46 -10.15 -9.20
CA GLY A 214 58.86 -10.21 -9.58
C GLY A 214 59.71 -9.44 -8.56
N GLN A 215 60.72 -10.13 -8.01
CA GLN A 215 61.71 -9.70 -7.02
C GLN A 215 61.22 -9.59 -5.56
N ILE A 216 61.45 -10.65 -4.77
CA ILE A 216 61.87 -10.51 -3.37
C ILE A 216 63.00 -11.52 -3.09
N LYS A 217 64.16 -11.00 -2.69
CA LYS A 217 65.34 -11.78 -2.27
C LYS A 217 65.05 -12.48 -0.94
N ILE A 218 65.41 -13.76 -0.88
CA ILE A 218 65.46 -14.56 0.35
C ILE A 218 66.65 -14.06 1.18
N LYS A 219 66.40 -13.56 2.39
CA LYS A 219 67.42 -13.51 3.46
C LYS A 219 67.11 -14.65 4.43
N ASN A 220 67.98 -15.65 4.44
CA ASN A 220 68.07 -16.61 5.52
C ASN A 220 68.83 -15.92 6.67
N GLU A 221 68.23 -15.80 7.84
CA GLU A 221 68.97 -15.44 9.05
C GLU A 221 69.03 -16.66 9.99
N ASN A 222 70.10 -17.44 9.81
CA ASN A 222 70.81 -18.07 10.91
C ASN A 222 72.09 -17.24 11.11
N THR A 223 72.12 -16.32 12.08
CA THR A 223 73.30 -16.07 12.96
C THR A 223 73.05 -14.94 13.96
N GLU A 224 73.40 -15.26 15.20
CA GLU A 224 73.68 -14.50 16.43
C GLU A 224 74.00 -12.98 16.38
N ASN A 225 73.41 -12.26 17.36
CA ASN A 225 73.92 -11.17 18.20
C ASN A 225 75.09 -10.25 17.71
N LYS A 226 74.84 -8.92 17.68
CA LYS A 226 75.45 -7.88 18.58
C LYS A 226 75.29 -6.45 18.03
N ASP A 227 74.89 -5.54 18.92
CA ASP A 227 75.19 -4.10 19.07
C ASP A 227 75.48 -3.22 17.83
N LYS A 228 74.68 -2.15 17.63
CA LYS A 228 75.09 -0.72 17.77
C LYS A 228 74.10 0.31 17.19
N GLU A 229 74.19 1.46 17.84
CA GLU A 229 73.62 2.80 17.67
C GLU A 229 73.50 3.38 16.23
N ASP A 230 72.33 4.00 16.01
CA ASP A 230 72.05 5.36 15.52
C ASP A 230 72.25 5.81 14.04
N ILE A 231 71.31 6.70 13.66
CA ILE A 231 71.24 7.63 12.50
C ILE A 231 70.59 7.15 11.19
N GLY A 232 69.33 7.59 10.98
CA GLY A 232 68.99 8.50 9.86
C GLY A 232 68.51 7.96 8.50
N VAL A 233 67.21 8.14 8.27
CA VAL A 233 66.52 8.41 6.98
C VAL A 233 65.94 7.22 6.16
N LYS A 234 64.61 7.10 6.30
CA LYS A 234 63.54 6.77 5.33
C LYS A 234 63.75 5.64 4.30
N GLU A 235 62.99 4.57 4.49
CA GLU A 235 62.19 3.95 3.43
C GLU A 235 60.80 3.58 3.99
N LYS A 236 59.74 3.86 3.22
CA LYS A 236 58.35 3.54 3.57
C LYS A 236 58.15 2.03 3.41
N GLU A 237 58.01 1.31 4.52
CA GLU A 237 57.52 -0.05 4.53
C GLU A 237 56.10 -0.10 3.92
N ILE A 238 55.98 -0.81 2.81
CA ILE A 238 54.71 -1.31 2.31
C ILE A 238 54.42 -2.58 3.10
N ASP A 239 53.36 -2.52 3.89
CA ASP A 239 52.86 -3.55 4.81
C ASP A 239 52.57 -4.87 4.05
N ASN A 240 53.53 -5.80 4.07
CA ASN A 240 53.41 -7.16 3.56
C ASN A 240 52.38 -7.91 4.42
N LYS A 241 51.15 -8.07 3.91
CA LYS A 241 50.12 -8.85 4.61
C LYS A 241 50.41 -10.34 4.52
N GLU A 242 51.01 -10.87 5.57
CA GLU A 242 50.93 -12.29 5.90
C GLU A 242 49.46 -12.74 6.07
N ILE A 243 49.11 -13.89 5.51
CA ILE A 243 47.79 -14.50 5.64
C ILE A 243 47.67 -15.06 7.06
N GLU A 244 46.94 -14.36 7.94
CA GLU A 244 46.71 -14.80 9.32
C GLU A 244 45.78 -16.03 9.35
N ILE A 245 46.35 -17.24 9.38
CA ILE A 245 45.62 -18.49 9.63
C ILE A 245 45.46 -18.65 11.15
N LYS A 246 44.26 -18.40 11.67
CA LYS A 246 43.98 -18.63 13.10
C LYS A 246 43.73 -20.10 13.37
N LEU A 247 44.59 -20.72 14.18
CA LEU A 247 44.44 -22.10 14.64
C LEU A 247 43.49 -22.26 15.85
N ASN A 248 42.89 -21.17 16.36
CA ASN A 248 41.90 -21.25 17.46
C ASN A 248 40.71 -22.14 17.10
N SER A 249 40.44 -23.16 17.91
CA SER A 249 39.34 -24.13 17.68
C SER A 249 37.98 -23.47 17.46
N THR A 250 37.71 -22.35 18.15
CA THR A 250 36.47 -21.58 18.08
C THR A 250 36.67 -20.24 17.38
N ILE A 251 35.74 -19.91 16.48
CA ILE A 251 35.70 -18.61 15.78
C ILE A 251 34.31 -17.99 15.87
N LYS A 252 34.24 -16.65 15.89
CA LYS A 252 32.97 -15.91 15.82
C LYS A 252 32.62 -15.65 14.36
N ILE A 253 31.47 -16.14 13.91
CA ILE A 253 30.94 -15.97 12.56
C ILE A 253 29.55 -15.37 12.68
N LEU A 254 29.35 -14.19 12.08
CA LEU A 254 28.04 -13.56 11.96
C LEU A 254 27.27 -13.42 13.30
N GLY A 255 27.99 -13.28 14.41
CA GLY A 255 27.42 -13.19 15.75
C GLY A 255 27.25 -14.52 16.49
N LEU A 256 27.41 -15.67 15.82
CA LEU A 256 27.46 -17.01 16.41
C LEU A 256 28.92 -17.43 16.69
N THR A 257 29.13 -18.37 17.61
CA THR A 257 30.44 -19.01 17.80
C THR A 257 30.42 -20.40 17.15
N TRP A 258 31.41 -20.73 16.34
CA TRP A 258 31.55 -22.04 15.69
C TRP A 258 32.81 -22.73 16.19
N ASN A 259 32.66 -23.93 16.74
CA ASN A 259 33.75 -24.84 17.04
C ASN A 259 34.06 -25.68 15.79
N ARG A 260 35.24 -25.47 15.22
CA ARG A 260 35.68 -26.09 13.95
C ARG A 260 36.03 -27.57 14.12
N HIS A 261 36.45 -27.99 15.32
CA HIS A 261 36.84 -29.39 15.57
C HIS A 261 35.63 -30.30 15.75
N GLU A 262 34.66 -29.85 16.55
CA GLU A 262 33.39 -30.58 16.78
C GLU A 262 32.33 -30.29 15.70
N ASP A 263 32.60 -29.32 14.82
CA ASP A 263 31.70 -28.80 13.80
C ASP A 263 30.30 -28.39 14.35
N CYS A 264 30.31 -27.68 15.47
CA CYS A 264 29.09 -27.28 16.18
C CYS A 264 29.06 -25.77 16.46
N PHE A 265 27.86 -25.21 16.45
CA PHE A 265 27.59 -23.87 16.95
C PHE A 265 27.49 -23.88 18.47
N GLN A 266 28.06 -22.86 19.08
CA GLN A 266 28.06 -22.61 20.50
C GLN A 266 27.61 -21.17 20.77
N TYR A 267 27.00 -20.95 21.93
CA TYR A 267 26.54 -19.64 22.35
C TYR A 267 27.49 -19.05 23.41
N SER A 268 27.79 -17.76 23.29
CA SER A 268 28.53 -17.02 24.31
C SER A 268 27.58 -16.10 25.06
N VAL A 269 27.41 -16.33 26.36
CA VAL A 269 26.59 -15.49 27.24
C VAL A 269 27.55 -14.79 28.20
N ASN A 270 27.79 -13.50 27.97
CA ASN A 270 28.57 -12.66 28.88
C ASN A 270 27.67 -11.53 29.41
N LEU A 271 27.26 -11.68 30.67
CA LEU A 271 26.30 -10.81 31.34
C LEU A 271 27.00 -10.10 32.51
N PRO A 272 27.07 -8.76 32.53
CA PRO A 272 27.64 -7.99 33.62
C PRO A 272 26.92 -8.28 34.95
N PRO A 273 27.58 -8.14 36.11
CA PRO A 273 26.90 -8.26 37.40
C PRO A 273 25.78 -7.22 37.56
N LEU A 274 24.63 -7.63 38.11
CA LEU A 274 23.51 -6.72 38.40
C LEU A 274 23.82 -5.72 39.53
N THR A 275 24.95 -5.86 40.22
CA THR A 275 25.36 -5.03 41.37
C THR A 275 25.95 -3.67 40.97
N THR A 276 26.15 -3.39 39.68
CA THR A 276 26.87 -2.20 39.21
C THR A 276 25.98 -1.00 38.86
N ALA A 277 24.66 -1.20 38.73
CA ALA A 277 23.69 -0.15 38.38
C ALA A 277 22.27 -0.59 38.78
N PRO A 278 21.31 0.35 38.96
CA PRO A 278 19.90 -0.02 39.15
C PRO A 278 19.41 -0.86 37.97
N VAL A 279 18.59 -1.87 38.26
CA VAL A 279 18.05 -2.76 37.23
C VAL A 279 16.92 -2.04 36.52
N THR A 280 17.20 -1.53 35.32
CA THR A 280 16.26 -0.77 34.50
C THR A 280 15.72 -1.58 33.32
N LYS A 281 14.62 -1.11 32.73
CA LYS A 281 14.08 -1.66 31.48
C LYS A 281 15.13 -1.69 30.35
N ARG A 282 15.98 -0.66 30.25
CA ARG A 282 17.08 -0.59 29.27
C ARG A 282 18.11 -1.71 29.48
N LEU A 283 18.49 -1.97 30.73
CA LEU A 283 19.46 -3.03 31.06
C LEU A 283 18.93 -4.41 30.64
N ILE A 284 17.68 -4.72 30.98
CA ILE A 284 17.04 -6.01 30.65
C ILE A 284 16.99 -6.22 29.13
N ILE A 285 16.56 -5.21 28.37
CA ILE A 285 16.51 -5.29 26.91
C ILE A 285 17.92 -5.45 26.33
N SER A 286 18.92 -4.76 26.88
CA SER A 286 20.32 -4.93 26.49
C SER A 286 20.83 -6.35 26.74
N ASP A 287 20.51 -6.95 27.89
CA ASP A 287 20.90 -8.34 28.20
C ASP A 287 20.25 -9.33 27.25
N ILE A 288 18.96 -9.16 26.93
CA ILE A 288 18.25 -10.01 25.96
C ILE A 288 18.83 -9.84 24.55
N ALA A 289 19.17 -8.61 24.15
CA ALA A 289 19.76 -8.35 22.83
C ALA A 289 21.16 -8.96 22.64
N ARG A 290 21.87 -9.27 23.74
CA ARG A 290 23.15 -10.01 23.68
C ARG A 290 22.96 -11.48 23.33
N LEU A 291 21.77 -12.04 23.51
CA LEU A 291 21.42 -13.40 23.09
C LEU A 291 21.11 -13.40 21.59
N PHE A 292 22.17 -13.48 20.79
CA PHE A 292 22.06 -13.50 19.34
C PHE A 292 21.70 -14.91 18.83
N ASP A 293 20.46 -15.10 18.40
CA ASP A 293 19.94 -16.39 17.92
C ASP A 293 19.15 -16.22 16.60
N PRO A 294 19.85 -16.15 15.45
CA PRO A 294 19.24 -15.81 14.17
C PRO A 294 18.31 -16.91 13.64
N LEU A 295 18.61 -18.19 13.94
CA LEU A 295 17.82 -19.35 13.52
C LEU A 295 16.83 -19.82 14.58
N GLY A 296 16.81 -19.22 15.77
CA GLY A 296 15.82 -19.55 16.79
C GLY A 296 16.07 -20.86 17.52
N TRP A 297 17.29 -21.38 17.58
CA TRP A 297 17.56 -22.65 18.29
C TRP A 297 17.36 -22.51 19.81
N LEU A 298 17.47 -21.29 20.34
CA LEU A 298 17.19 -20.93 21.74
C LEU A 298 15.79 -20.34 21.92
N ALA A 299 14.93 -20.37 20.89
CA ALA A 299 13.61 -19.77 20.91
C ALA A 299 12.74 -20.14 22.14
N PRO A 300 12.78 -21.38 22.68
CA PRO A 300 12.04 -21.76 23.89
C PRO A 300 12.46 -21.00 25.14
N SER A 301 13.73 -20.65 25.28
CA SER A 301 14.18 -19.84 26.41
C SER A 301 14.07 -18.35 26.12
N VAL A 302 14.33 -17.92 24.89
CA VAL A 302 14.26 -16.51 24.48
C VAL A 302 12.82 -15.96 24.55
N VAL A 303 11.79 -16.79 24.32
CA VAL A 303 10.39 -16.35 24.39
C VAL A 303 10.00 -15.89 25.81
N LEU A 304 10.56 -16.50 26.86
CA LEU A 304 10.33 -16.08 28.25
C LEU A 304 10.84 -14.65 28.47
N ALA A 305 12.02 -14.34 27.95
CA ALA A 305 12.57 -12.98 27.96
C ALA A 305 11.67 -11.99 27.18
N LYS A 306 11.13 -12.40 26.02
CA LYS A 306 10.19 -11.56 25.25
C LYS A 306 8.86 -11.32 25.98
N MET A 307 8.35 -12.33 26.69
CA MET A 307 7.16 -12.21 27.53
C MET A 307 7.43 -11.27 28.72
N PHE A 308 8.61 -11.37 29.33
CA PHE A 308 9.03 -10.45 30.38
C PHE A 308 9.10 -9.01 29.90
N ILE A 309 9.64 -8.76 28.70
CA ILE A 309 9.60 -7.44 28.06
C ILE A 309 8.15 -6.95 27.93
N GLN A 310 7.22 -7.78 27.43
CA GLN A 310 5.80 -7.41 27.32
C GLN A 310 5.21 -7.04 28.69
N LYS A 311 5.55 -7.77 29.76
CA LYS A 311 5.15 -7.44 31.14
C LYS A 311 5.66 -6.06 31.56
N LEU A 312 6.93 -5.74 31.30
CA LEU A 312 7.50 -4.41 31.60
C LEU A 312 6.81 -3.26 30.83
N TRP A 313 6.28 -3.53 29.64
CA TRP A 313 5.47 -2.54 28.91
C TRP A 313 4.10 -2.34 29.53
N LEU A 314 3.45 -3.42 29.99
CA LEU A 314 2.15 -3.35 30.66
C LEU A 314 2.22 -2.65 32.02
N LEU A 315 3.37 -2.74 32.71
CA LEU A 315 3.62 -2.03 33.97
C LEU A 315 3.85 -0.51 33.79
N GLY A 316 4.06 -0.03 32.56
CA GLY A 316 4.20 1.41 32.29
C GLY A 316 5.52 2.06 32.72
N VAL A 317 6.54 1.27 33.13
CA VAL A 317 7.84 1.78 33.62
C VAL A 317 8.61 2.57 32.53
N CYS A 318 9.32 3.63 32.90
CA CYS A 318 10.20 4.36 31.97
C CYS A 318 11.49 3.57 31.63
N TRP A 319 12.30 4.07 30.68
CA TRP A 319 13.49 3.36 30.18
C TRP A 319 14.59 3.18 31.23
N ASP A 320 14.83 4.22 32.02
CA ASP A 320 15.93 4.33 32.97
C ASP A 320 15.44 4.37 34.42
N GLU A 321 14.17 4.05 34.63
CA GLU A 321 13.54 3.90 35.95
C GLU A 321 13.86 2.53 36.54
N GLU A 322 14.13 2.50 37.85
CA GLU A 322 14.43 1.28 38.60
C GLU A 322 13.16 0.43 38.77
N LEU A 323 13.30 -0.88 38.57
CA LEU A 323 12.19 -1.82 38.67
C LEU A 323 11.85 -2.15 40.13
N THR A 324 10.61 -2.57 40.38
CA THR A 324 10.21 -3.05 41.71
C THR A 324 10.99 -4.30 42.10
N THR A 325 11.22 -4.48 43.40
CA THR A 325 11.96 -5.64 43.95
C THR A 325 11.40 -6.99 43.48
N GLU A 326 10.07 -7.10 43.37
CA GLU A 326 9.39 -8.29 42.85
C GLU A 326 9.80 -8.62 41.40
N VAL A 327 9.81 -7.62 40.52
CA VAL A 327 10.17 -7.76 39.10
C VAL A 327 11.67 -8.02 38.95
N ILE A 328 12.51 -7.38 39.78
CA ILE A 328 13.95 -7.63 39.81
C ILE A 328 14.24 -9.08 40.20
N THR A 329 13.55 -9.60 41.20
CA THR A 329 13.74 -10.99 41.68
C THR A 329 13.40 -11.99 40.58
N GLU A 330 12.24 -11.84 39.93
CA GLU A 330 11.82 -12.69 38.81
C GLU A 330 12.81 -12.65 37.64
N TRP A 331 13.30 -11.45 37.26
CA TRP A 331 14.31 -11.32 36.21
C TRP A 331 15.63 -11.97 36.61
N SER A 332 16.07 -11.78 37.86
CA SER A 332 17.35 -12.29 38.35
C SER A 332 17.40 -13.81 38.31
N THR A 333 16.33 -14.49 38.75
CA THR A 333 16.22 -15.96 38.67
C THR A 333 16.38 -16.46 37.24
N TYR A 334 15.66 -15.87 36.28
CA TYR A 334 15.78 -16.24 34.88
C TYR A 334 17.17 -15.92 34.30
N ARG A 335 17.73 -14.76 34.67
CA ARG A 335 19.00 -14.25 34.15
C ARG A 335 20.20 -15.10 34.57
N GLU A 336 20.22 -15.60 35.79
CA GLU A 336 21.28 -16.48 36.29
C GLU A 336 21.40 -17.77 35.46
N GLU A 337 20.25 -18.32 35.07
CA GLU A 337 20.19 -19.52 34.24
C GLU A 337 20.63 -19.29 32.79
N LEU A 338 20.65 -18.05 32.28
CA LEU A 338 21.06 -17.78 30.89
C LEU A 338 22.49 -18.25 30.60
N SER A 339 23.36 -18.26 31.61
CA SER A 339 24.72 -18.79 31.49
C SER A 339 24.77 -20.25 31.06
N LEU A 340 23.75 -21.04 31.40
CA LEU A 340 23.64 -22.46 31.02
C LEU A 340 23.44 -22.66 29.52
N LEU A 341 22.93 -21.65 28.79
CA LEU A 341 22.76 -21.73 27.34
C LEU A 341 24.09 -21.86 26.59
N THR A 342 25.22 -21.53 27.23
CA THR A 342 26.55 -21.77 26.68
C THR A 342 26.85 -23.26 26.45
N LYS A 343 26.15 -24.15 27.16
CA LYS A 343 26.26 -25.62 27.01
C LYS A 343 25.48 -26.16 25.81
N VAL A 344 24.60 -25.35 25.19
CA VAL A 344 23.86 -25.77 24.01
C VAL A 344 24.83 -25.85 22.82
N GLN A 345 24.89 -27.02 22.21
CA GLN A 345 25.63 -27.27 20.99
C GLN A 345 24.67 -27.65 19.87
N VAL A 346 24.79 -26.99 18.72
CA VAL A 346 23.98 -27.31 17.53
C VAL A 346 24.91 -27.70 16.38
N PRO A 347 24.80 -28.90 15.81
CA PRO A 347 25.62 -29.30 14.67
C PRO A 347 25.48 -28.32 13.50
N ARG A 348 26.62 -27.91 12.92
CA ARG A 348 26.62 -27.08 11.71
C ARG A 348 26.10 -27.90 10.54
N TRP A 349 26.77 -29.00 10.21
CA TRP A 349 26.34 -29.87 9.12
C TRP A 349 24.98 -30.50 9.40
N LEU A 350 24.10 -30.51 8.42
CA LEU A 350 22.77 -31.11 8.49
C LEU A 350 22.76 -32.63 8.29
N GLY A 351 23.93 -33.23 8.03
CA GLY A 351 24.05 -34.65 7.68
C GLY A 351 23.57 -34.95 6.25
N THR A 352 23.61 -33.96 5.37
CA THR A 352 23.13 -34.03 3.99
C THR A 352 24.24 -34.32 2.99
N SER A 353 23.92 -35.11 1.97
CA SER A 353 24.72 -35.44 0.79
C SER A 353 23.91 -35.17 -0.49
N SER A 354 24.59 -35.12 -1.65
CA SER A 354 23.93 -34.85 -2.94
C SER A 354 22.93 -35.92 -3.39
N SER A 355 22.99 -37.12 -2.81
CA SER A 355 22.13 -38.26 -3.16
C SER A 355 21.02 -38.53 -2.15
N ASP A 356 20.91 -37.73 -1.09
CA ASP A 356 19.96 -37.98 -0.01
C ASP A 356 18.55 -37.50 -0.36
N ASP A 357 17.56 -38.19 0.20
CA ASP A 357 16.17 -37.75 0.14
C ASP A 357 15.87 -36.79 1.31
N LEU A 358 15.39 -35.58 1.00
CA LEU A 358 15.20 -34.50 1.95
C LEU A 358 13.72 -34.16 2.11
N GLU A 359 13.23 -34.23 3.35
CA GLU A 359 11.87 -33.85 3.71
C GLU A 359 11.87 -32.76 4.78
N LEU A 360 10.94 -31.80 4.66
CA LEU A 360 10.75 -30.74 5.64
C LEU A 360 9.52 -31.00 6.51
N HIS A 361 9.72 -31.00 7.82
CA HIS A 361 8.65 -31.19 8.80
C HIS A 361 8.55 -29.96 9.70
N GLY A 362 7.44 -29.22 9.55
CA GLY A 362 7.16 -28.03 10.34
C GLY A 362 6.08 -28.28 11.37
N PHE A 363 6.32 -27.87 12.61
CA PHE A 363 5.38 -27.96 13.72
C PHE A 363 4.95 -26.57 14.15
N SER A 364 3.67 -26.40 14.43
CA SER A 364 3.12 -25.19 15.03
C SER A 364 2.39 -25.49 16.32
N ASP A 365 2.52 -24.58 17.28
CA ASP A 365 1.76 -24.59 18.52
C ASP A 365 1.42 -23.17 18.98
N ALA A 366 0.42 -23.05 19.86
CA ALA A 366 0.13 -21.80 20.54
C ALA A 366 -0.38 -21.96 21.96
N SER A 367 0.16 -21.12 22.84
CA SER A 367 -0.33 -20.91 24.19
C SER A 367 -1.07 -19.57 24.30
N LYS A 368 -1.63 -19.26 25.48
CA LYS A 368 -2.18 -17.93 25.77
C LYS A 368 -1.12 -16.82 25.72
N ALA A 369 0.15 -17.17 25.91
CA ALA A 369 1.24 -16.22 26.06
C ALA A 369 2.03 -16.00 24.76
N ALA A 370 2.22 -17.03 23.96
CA ALA A 370 2.94 -16.95 22.69
C ALA A 370 2.53 -18.08 21.74
N TYR A 371 2.84 -17.90 20.47
CA TYR A 371 2.72 -18.95 19.45
C TYR A 371 4.06 -19.13 18.74
N SER A 372 4.30 -20.35 18.27
CA SER A 372 5.59 -20.79 17.79
C SER A 372 5.47 -21.63 16.52
N ALA A 373 6.57 -21.67 15.78
CA ALA A 373 6.78 -22.58 14.68
C ALA A 373 8.21 -23.11 14.74
N VAL A 374 8.41 -24.39 14.45
CA VAL A 374 9.72 -25.02 14.36
C VAL A 374 9.78 -25.94 13.15
N VAL A 375 10.90 -25.94 12.44
CA VAL A 375 11.11 -26.74 11.23
C VAL A 375 12.32 -27.66 11.42
N TYR A 376 12.11 -28.94 11.12
CA TYR A 376 13.12 -29.98 11.09
C TYR A 376 13.36 -30.42 9.64
N LEU A 377 14.61 -30.75 9.34
CA LEU A 377 14.99 -31.49 8.16
C LEU A 377 15.06 -32.97 8.52
N ARG A 378 14.38 -33.80 7.73
CA ARG A 378 14.53 -35.25 7.74
C ARG A 378 15.32 -35.65 6.51
N THR A 379 16.53 -36.14 6.75
CA THR A 379 17.43 -36.64 5.71
C THR A 379 17.40 -38.16 5.73
N ILE A 380 17.13 -38.76 4.58
CA ILE A 380 17.18 -40.21 4.38
C ILE A 380 18.39 -40.47 3.48
N ASP A 381 19.42 -41.10 4.05
CA ASP A 381 20.63 -41.42 3.30
C ASP A 381 20.41 -42.57 2.30
N VAL A 382 21.39 -42.81 1.44
CA VAL A 382 21.38 -43.91 0.46
C VAL A 382 21.27 -45.30 1.09
N SER A 383 21.64 -45.44 2.38
CA SER A 383 21.50 -46.69 3.14
C SER A 383 20.13 -46.84 3.82
N GLY A 384 19.27 -45.82 3.70
CA GLY A 384 17.97 -45.74 4.35
C GLY A 384 18.01 -45.39 5.84
N LYS A 385 19.14 -44.85 6.33
CA LYS A 385 19.27 -44.31 7.69
C LYS A 385 18.72 -42.89 7.72
N ILE A 386 18.01 -42.59 8.81
CA ILE A 386 17.28 -41.34 8.97
C ILE A 386 18.00 -40.45 9.97
N HIS A 387 18.23 -39.21 9.56
CA HIS A 387 18.80 -38.15 10.37
C HIS A 387 17.79 -37.01 10.50
N LEU A 388 17.56 -36.54 11.73
CA LEU A 388 16.71 -35.38 12.01
C LEU A 388 17.56 -34.24 12.51
N SER A 389 17.40 -33.07 11.90
CA SER A 389 18.17 -31.86 12.21
C SER A 389 17.24 -30.67 12.41
N LEU A 390 17.35 -30.00 13.56
CA LEU A 390 16.66 -28.73 13.80
C LEU A 390 17.21 -27.65 12.86
N LEU A 391 16.36 -27.13 11.97
CA LEU A 391 16.75 -26.09 11.03
C LEU A 391 16.57 -24.70 11.64
N VAL A 392 15.32 -24.36 11.92
CA VAL A 392 14.92 -23.00 12.29
C VAL A 392 13.66 -23.04 13.14
N ALA A 393 13.56 -22.13 14.10
CA ALA A 393 12.34 -21.88 14.84
C ALA A 393 12.05 -20.39 14.97
N LYS A 394 10.78 -20.07 15.20
CA LYS A 394 10.32 -18.69 15.34
C LYS A 394 9.20 -18.62 16.38
N THR A 395 9.31 -17.65 17.27
CA THR A 395 8.33 -17.37 18.32
C THR A 395 7.79 -15.96 18.21
N ARG A 396 6.50 -15.80 18.53
CA ARG A 396 5.84 -14.50 18.65
C ARG A 396 4.99 -14.48 19.90
N VAL A 397 5.19 -13.44 20.72
CA VAL A 397 4.37 -13.19 21.90
C VAL A 397 2.94 -12.87 21.46
N ALA A 398 1.96 -13.42 22.17
CA ALA A 398 0.56 -13.19 21.90
C ALA A 398 0.22 -11.69 22.02
N PRO A 399 -0.68 -11.18 21.17
CA PRO A 399 -1.11 -9.78 21.27
C PRO A 399 -1.70 -9.47 22.64
N ILE A 400 -1.46 -8.25 23.15
CA ILE A 400 -2.05 -7.76 24.41
C ILE A 400 -3.59 -7.84 24.36
N LYS A 401 -4.17 -7.57 23.19
CA LYS A 401 -5.60 -7.77 22.96
C LYS A 401 -5.90 -9.28 22.94
N GLN A 402 -6.66 -9.73 23.93
CA GLN A 402 -7.04 -11.14 24.06
C GLN A 402 -7.69 -11.66 22.77
N ILE A 403 -7.10 -12.74 22.27
CA ILE A 403 -7.61 -13.54 21.17
C ILE A 403 -7.74 -14.99 21.66
N SER A 404 -8.73 -15.71 21.14
CA SER A 404 -8.99 -17.09 21.53
C SER A 404 -7.82 -18.02 21.16
N ILE A 405 -7.59 -19.06 21.95
CA ILE A 405 -6.52 -20.05 21.71
C ILE A 405 -6.58 -20.61 20.27
N PRO A 406 -7.73 -21.04 19.72
CA PRO A 406 -7.78 -21.52 18.33
C PRO A 406 -7.30 -20.51 17.28
N ARG A 407 -7.52 -19.20 17.53
CA ARG A 407 -7.03 -18.15 16.64
C ARG A 407 -5.53 -17.94 16.75
N LEU A 408 -4.94 -18.15 17.94
CA LEU A 408 -3.50 -18.16 18.16
C LEU A 408 -2.86 -19.40 17.51
N GLU A 409 -3.46 -20.58 17.68
CA GLU A 409 -3.02 -21.82 17.01
C GLU A 409 -3.01 -21.64 15.49
N LEU A 410 -4.06 -21.02 14.92
CA LEU A 410 -4.09 -20.67 13.50
C LEU A 410 -3.00 -19.67 13.11
N CYS A 411 -2.59 -18.77 14.00
CA CYS A 411 -1.46 -17.86 13.75
C CYS A 411 -0.12 -18.61 13.80
N GLY A 412 0.03 -19.61 14.68
CA GLY A 412 1.14 -20.57 14.64
C GLY A 412 1.19 -21.33 13.32
N ALA A 413 0.03 -21.80 12.83
CA ALA A 413 -0.08 -22.49 11.55
C ALA A 413 0.33 -21.61 10.35
N VAL A 414 -0.04 -20.32 10.35
CA VAL A 414 0.46 -19.35 9.34
C VAL A 414 1.98 -19.20 9.45
N LEU A 415 2.50 -19.11 10.67
CA LEU A 415 3.93 -18.91 10.93
C LEU A 415 4.76 -20.08 10.40
N VAL A 416 4.35 -21.32 10.67
CA VAL A 416 5.05 -22.51 10.18
C VAL A 416 4.93 -22.68 8.66
N SER A 417 3.78 -22.33 8.07
CA SER A 417 3.61 -22.37 6.61
C SER A 417 4.63 -21.50 5.89
N LYS A 418 4.80 -20.26 6.37
CA LYS A 418 5.78 -19.32 5.81
C LYS A 418 7.20 -19.80 6.00
N LEU A 419 7.50 -20.31 7.20
CA LEU A 419 8.83 -20.79 7.53
C LEU A 419 9.21 -22.01 6.67
N LEU A 420 8.28 -22.93 6.44
CA LEU A 420 8.48 -24.10 5.58
C LEU A 420 8.77 -23.71 4.13
N ILE A 421 7.96 -22.83 3.53
CA ILE A 421 8.18 -22.36 2.16
C ILE A 421 9.53 -21.63 2.04
N GLU A 422 9.83 -20.71 2.97
CA GLU A 422 11.11 -20.00 3.00
C GLU A 422 12.29 -21.00 3.08
N THR A 423 12.23 -22.00 3.96
CA THR A 423 13.29 -23.02 4.05
C THR A 423 13.37 -23.93 2.83
N ALA A 424 12.23 -24.27 2.22
CA ALA A 424 12.17 -25.12 1.04
C ALA A 424 12.82 -24.44 -0.17
N GLU A 425 12.59 -23.14 -0.36
CA GLU A 425 13.22 -22.35 -1.41
C GLU A 425 14.74 -22.28 -1.23
N ILE A 426 15.22 -22.09 0.01
CA ILE A 426 16.66 -21.99 0.32
C ILE A 426 17.39 -23.32 0.07
N LEU A 427 16.77 -24.42 0.49
CA LEU A 427 17.34 -25.77 0.38
C LEU A 427 16.98 -26.48 -0.93
N ASN A 428 16.22 -25.81 -1.80
CA ASN A 428 15.72 -26.35 -3.07
C ASN A 428 14.94 -27.67 -2.91
N ILE A 429 14.07 -27.75 -1.90
CA ILE A 429 13.24 -28.92 -1.60
C ILE A 429 11.89 -28.80 -2.30
N SER A 430 11.48 -29.86 -2.99
CA SER A 430 10.22 -29.90 -3.75
C SER A 430 9.01 -29.80 -2.84
N LYS A 431 7.93 -29.17 -3.34
CA LYS A 431 6.73 -28.89 -2.54
C LYS A 431 6.07 -30.15 -1.99
N GLU A 432 6.20 -31.29 -2.66
CA GLU A 432 5.65 -32.59 -2.27
C GLU A 432 6.30 -33.15 -1.00
N LYS A 433 7.54 -32.74 -0.69
CA LYS A 433 8.31 -33.20 0.47
C LYS A 433 8.19 -32.25 1.68
N ILE A 434 7.12 -31.46 1.71
CA ILE A 434 6.83 -30.51 2.79
C ILE A 434 5.62 -31.00 3.58
N PHE A 435 5.81 -31.17 4.90
CA PHE A 435 4.81 -31.69 5.82
C PHE A 435 4.64 -30.73 7.01
N ALA A 436 3.40 -30.35 7.30
CA ALA A 436 3.04 -29.47 8.41
C ALA A 436 2.23 -30.21 9.48
N TRP A 437 2.52 -29.91 10.74
CA TRP A 437 1.99 -30.62 11.91
C TRP A 437 1.42 -29.62 12.93
N THR A 438 0.25 -29.93 13.46
CA THR A 438 -0.37 -29.21 14.58
C THR A 438 -1.16 -30.17 15.44
N ASP A 439 -1.23 -29.92 16.74
CA ASP A 439 -2.09 -30.64 17.69
C ASP A 439 -3.52 -30.07 17.74
N SER A 440 -3.74 -28.90 17.11
CA SER A 440 -5.07 -28.29 17.04
C SER A 440 -5.94 -28.95 15.98
N THR A 441 -6.84 -29.81 16.45
CA THR A 441 -7.91 -30.38 15.62
C THR A 441 -8.85 -29.30 15.06
N VAL A 442 -8.99 -28.16 15.75
CA VAL A 442 -9.79 -27.01 15.28
C VAL A 442 -9.14 -26.37 14.05
N VAL A 443 -7.82 -26.14 14.09
CA VAL A 443 -7.07 -25.62 12.93
C VAL A 443 -7.16 -26.58 11.75
N LEU A 444 -6.96 -27.88 11.99
CA LEU A 444 -7.10 -28.90 10.93
C LEU A 444 -8.52 -28.92 10.34
N SER A 445 -9.56 -28.74 11.16
CA SER A 445 -10.95 -28.64 10.70
C SER A 445 -11.17 -27.40 9.82
N TRP A 446 -10.57 -26.27 10.18
CA TRP A 446 -10.62 -25.05 9.40
C TRP A 446 -9.89 -25.16 8.06
N LEU A 447 -8.74 -25.84 8.02
CA LEU A 447 -7.95 -26.07 6.81
C LEU A 447 -8.59 -27.10 5.85
N ASN A 448 -9.36 -28.04 6.38
CA ASN A 448 -10.08 -29.04 5.57
C ASN A 448 -11.40 -28.53 4.99
N SER A 449 -11.80 -27.28 5.27
CA SER A 449 -13.00 -26.67 4.72
C SER A 449 -12.67 -25.44 3.87
N HIS A 450 -13.59 -25.06 2.98
CA HIS A 450 -13.41 -23.87 2.15
C HIS A 450 -13.36 -22.59 3.02
N PRO A 451 -12.37 -21.67 2.82
CA PRO A 451 -12.20 -20.47 3.63
C PRO A 451 -13.45 -19.57 3.75
N SER A 452 -14.31 -19.56 2.74
CA SER A 452 -15.56 -18.77 2.74
C SER A 452 -16.59 -19.20 3.80
N ARG A 453 -16.42 -20.36 4.43
CA ARG A 453 -17.28 -20.83 5.53
C ARG A 453 -17.00 -20.07 6.82
N TRP A 454 -15.80 -19.51 6.96
CA TRP A 454 -15.31 -18.94 8.21
C TRP A 454 -15.50 -17.42 8.26
N LYS A 455 -15.55 -16.86 9.46
CA LYS A 455 -15.48 -15.41 9.66
C LYS A 455 -14.13 -14.87 9.17
N THR A 456 -14.09 -13.59 8.80
CA THR A 456 -12.97 -12.93 8.09
C THR A 456 -11.57 -13.22 8.67
N PHE A 457 -11.41 -13.25 10.00
CA PHE A 457 -10.11 -13.53 10.63
C PHE A 457 -9.56 -14.92 10.25
N VAL A 458 -10.42 -15.95 10.32
CA VAL A 458 -10.08 -17.34 10.04
C VAL A 458 -10.04 -17.56 8.53
N ALA A 459 -10.98 -16.99 7.78
CA ALA A 459 -11.02 -17.08 6.32
C ALA A 459 -9.72 -16.56 5.66
N ASN A 460 -9.23 -15.40 6.08
CA ASN A 460 -8.01 -14.82 5.49
C ASN A 460 -6.77 -15.67 5.78
N ARG A 461 -6.62 -16.16 7.01
CA ARG A 461 -5.46 -16.98 7.42
C ARG A 461 -5.49 -18.39 6.84
N THR A 462 -6.66 -19.01 6.77
CA THR A 462 -6.82 -20.30 6.08
C THR A 462 -6.54 -20.15 4.59
N SER A 463 -6.97 -19.06 3.95
CA SER A 463 -6.61 -18.76 2.55
C SER A 463 -5.10 -18.54 2.36
N GLU A 464 -4.44 -17.90 3.31
CA GLU A 464 -2.98 -17.69 3.28
C GLU A 464 -2.21 -19.01 3.43
N ILE A 465 -2.61 -19.85 4.39
CA ILE A 465 -2.04 -21.19 4.59
C ILE A 465 -2.26 -22.05 3.35
N LEU A 466 -3.51 -22.11 2.85
CA LEU A 466 -3.86 -22.95 1.70
C LEU A 466 -3.28 -22.45 0.37
N GLY A 467 -2.91 -21.16 0.30
CA GLY A 467 -2.14 -20.62 -0.82
C GLY A 467 -0.67 -21.09 -0.79
N ALA A 468 -0.10 -21.28 0.40
CA ALA A 468 1.27 -21.77 0.58
C ALA A 468 1.35 -23.31 0.49
N LEU A 469 0.56 -24.02 1.29
CA LEU A 469 0.57 -25.47 1.45
C LEU A 469 -0.82 -26.06 1.20
N ASN A 470 -0.89 -27.21 0.53
CA ASN A 470 -2.17 -27.88 0.32
C ASN A 470 -2.72 -28.42 1.64
N SER A 471 -4.05 -28.53 1.77
CA SER A 471 -4.70 -29.16 2.94
C SER A 471 -4.22 -30.60 3.17
N SER A 472 -3.82 -31.32 2.11
CA SER A 472 -3.21 -32.64 2.21
C SER A 472 -1.82 -32.65 2.86
N GLN A 473 -1.16 -31.51 3.04
CA GLN A 473 0.16 -31.45 3.66
C GLN A 473 0.08 -31.21 5.17
N TRP A 474 -1.14 -31.14 5.73
CA TRP A 474 -1.39 -30.91 7.14
C TRP A 474 -1.80 -32.19 7.88
N PHE A 475 -1.14 -32.45 9.00
CA PHE A 475 -1.32 -33.65 9.81
C PHE A 475 -1.45 -33.32 11.30
N HIS A 476 -2.06 -34.25 12.04
CA HIS A 476 -2.19 -34.12 13.48
C HIS A 476 -0.96 -34.71 14.20
N VAL A 477 -0.45 -33.99 15.20
CA VAL A 477 0.56 -34.50 16.15
C VAL A 477 0.01 -34.41 17.57
N PRO A 478 0.23 -35.41 18.46
CA PRO A 478 -0.10 -35.26 19.87
C PRO A 478 0.70 -34.13 20.54
N THR A 479 0.08 -33.34 21.43
CA THR A 479 0.76 -32.22 22.12
C THR A 479 2.07 -32.62 22.81
N LYS A 480 2.14 -33.81 23.42
CA LYS A 480 3.37 -34.31 24.07
C LYS A 480 4.52 -34.58 23.10
N GLU A 481 4.21 -34.80 21.83
CA GLU A 481 5.17 -35.01 20.75
C GLU A 481 5.32 -33.76 19.87
N ASN A 482 4.72 -32.63 20.25
CA ASN A 482 4.79 -31.38 19.50
C ASN A 482 5.95 -30.51 20.05
N PRO A 483 7.10 -30.44 19.35
CA PRO A 483 8.25 -29.65 19.82
C PRO A 483 7.95 -28.15 19.85
N ALA A 484 6.97 -27.67 19.07
CA ALA A 484 6.57 -26.27 19.09
C ALA A 484 6.00 -25.83 20.45
N ASP A 485 5.44 -26.76 21.26
CA ASP A 485 4.90 -26.46 22.60
C ASP A 485 5.98 -25.91 23.55
N CYS A 486 7.20 -26.45 23.47
CA CYS A 486 8.35 -25.92 24.22
C CYS A 486 8.56 -24.42 23.95
N ALA A 487 8.37 -24.00 22.69
CA ALA A 487 8.58 -22.63 22.25
C ALA A 487 7.37 -21.71 22.40
N SER A 488 6.14 -22.24 22.45
CA SER A 488 4.93 -21.45 22.63
C SER A 488 4.67 -21.11 24.10
N ARG A 489 5.03 -22.01 25.02
CA ARG A 489 4.94 -21.82 26.48
C ARG A 489 6.19 -21.17 27.04
N GLY A 490 7.34 -21.50 26.44
CA GLY A 490 8.66 -21.15 26.93
C GLY A 490 9.12 -22.12 28.01
N ILE A 491 10.42 -22.41 28.02
CA ILE A 491 11.08 -23.25 29.03
C ILE A 491 12.34 -22.57 29.54
N LEU A 492 12.66 -22.80 30.82
CA LEU A 492 13.85 -22.25 31.45
C LEU A 492 15.12 -22.76 30.74
N PRO A 493 16.21 -21.96 30.71
CA PRO A 493 17.48 -22.38 30.11
C PRO A 493 18.00 -23.73 30.59
N SER A 494 17.88 -24.01 31.89
CA SER A 494 18.25 -25.31 32.49
C SER A 494 17.51 -26.49 31.86
N SER A 495 16.22 -26.31 31.52
CA SER A 495 15.37 -27.34 30.92
C SER A 495 15.52 -27.45 29.41
N LEU A 496 16.06 -26.41 28.75
CA LEU A 496 16.36 -26.44 27.32
C LEU A 496 17.63 -27.25 27.06
N VAL A 497 18.66 -27.10 27.90
CA VAL A 497 19.90 -27.87 27.76
C VAL A 497 19.60 -29.37 27.88
N GLY A 498 19.88 -30.13 26.82
CA GLY A 498 19.60 -31.56 26.77
C GLY A 498 18.15 -31.94 26.44
N ASN A 499 17.30 -30.98 26.03
CA ASN A 499 15.93 -31.29 25.63
C ASN A 499 15.89 -32.08 24.31
N GLU A 500 15.68 -33.40 24.40
CA GLU A 500 15.68 -34.28 23.24
C GLU A 500 14.56 -33.97 22.24
N LEU A 501 13.34 -33.66 22.72
CA LEU A 501 12.21 -33.34 21.85
C LEU A 501 12.51 -32.11 20.99
N TRP A 502 13.12 -31.08 21.57
CA TRP A 502 13.46 -29.84 20.88
C TRP A 502 14.62 -30.00 19.88
N PHE A 503 15.74 -30.61 20.29
CA PHE A 503 16.92 -30.68 19.41
C PHE A 503 16.89 -31.87 18.45
N SER A 504 16.39 -33.02 18.88
CA SER A 504 16.34 -34.26 18.08
C SER A 504 15.01 -34.48 17.37
N GLY A 505 13.99 -33.67 17.68
CA GLY A 505 12.64 -33.80 17.13
C GLY A 505 11.87 -35.02 17.66
N PRO A 506 10.61 -35.17 17.25
CA PRO A 506 9.77 -36.29 17.68
C PRO A 506 10.28 -37.65 17.22
N SER A 507 10.17 -38.67 18.08
CA SER A 507 10.66 -40.02 17.80
C SER A 507 10.04 -40.66 16.56
N PHE A 508 8.75 -40.39 16.29
CA PHE A 508 8.06 -40.98 15.14
C PHE A 508 8.65 -40.54 13.78
N LEU A 509 9.30 -39.38 13.69
CA LEU A 509 9.97 -38.94 12.46
C LEU A 509 11.26 -39.72 12.17
N LYS A 510 11.83 -40.43 13.17
CA LYS A 510 12.99 -41.31 12.99
C LYS A 510 12.62 -42.66 12.38
N ASN A 511 11.33 -42.98 12.30
CA ASN A 511 10.86 -44.24 11.72
C ASN A 511 10.94 -44.21 10.18
N LYS A 512 11.21 -45.37 9.56
CA LYS A 512 11.21 -45.51 8.08
C LYS A 512 9.86 -45.13 7.46
N LEU A 513 8.78 -45.64 8.05
CA LEU A 513 7.42 -45.31 7.67
C LEU A 513 6.82 -44.36 8.70
N ILE A 514 6.32 -43.21 8.23
CA ILE A 514 5.61 -42.24 9.06
C ILE A 514 4.12 -42.48 8.91
N GLU A 515 3.42 -42.65 10.03
CA GLU A 515 1.97 -42.72 10.03
C GLU A 515 1.36 -41.31 9.96
N TYR A 516 0.90 -40.93 8.78
CA TYR A 516 0.28 -39.64 8.53
C TYR A 516 -1.17 -39.61 9.03
N LYS A 517 -1.36 -39.34 10.32
CA LYS A 517 -2.71 -39.25 10.92
C LYS A 517 -3.44 -37.98 10.49
N ARG A 518 -4.50 -38.16 9.70
CA ARG A 518 -5.52 -37.13 9.47
C ARG A 518 -6.81 -37.54 10.16
N PRO A 519 -7.29 -36.81 11.19
CA PRO A 519 -8.54 -37.17 11.84
C PRO A 519 -9.68 -37.15 10.83
N LYS A 520 -10.40 -38.28 10.69
CA LYS A 520 -11.56 -38.39 9.80
C LYS A 520 -12.74 -37.61 10.39
N ASN A 521 -13.51 -36.93 9.55
CA ASN A 521 -14.72 -36.19 9.95
C ASN A 521 -14.52 -35.00 10.90
N LEU A 522 -13.42 -34.24 10.75
CA LEU A 522 -13.23 -32.97 11.46
C LEU A 522 -14.34 -31.98 11.09
N LYS A 523 -15.23 -31.68 12.05
CA LYS A 523 -16.25 -30.63 11.95
C LYS A 523 -16.08 -29.70 13.13
N THR A 524 -16.09 -28.40 12.87
CA THR A 524 -16.19 -27.38 13.90
C THR A 524 -17.16 -26.31 13.45
N ASP A 525 -17.98 -25.85 14.40
CA ASP A 525 -18.89 -24.72 14.20
C ASP A 525 -18.29 -23.41 14.72
N LEU A 526 -17.09 -23.48 15.33
CA LEU A 526 -16.36 -22.32 15.82
C LEU A 526 -16.01 -21.38 14.66
N GLU A 527 -16.37 -20.11 14.82
CA GLU A 527 -16.12 -19.05 13.84
C GLU A 527 -16.73 -19.33 12.46
N GLN A 528 -17.74 -20.20 12.39
CA GLN A 528 -18.56 -20.35 11.19
C GLN A 528 -19.42 -19.11 10.98
N THR A 529 -19.62 -18.74 9.71
CA THR A 529 -20.69 -17.78 9.38
C THR A 529 -22.04 -18.48 9.53
N ILE A 530 -22.76 -18.14 10.60
CA ILE A 530 -24.13 -18.61 10.81
C ILE A 530 -25.01 -17.95 9.75
N LYS A 531 -25.50 -18.74 8.80
CA LYS A 531 -26.66 -18.36 7.97
C LYS A 531 -27.89 -18.93 8.66
N ALA A 532 -28.57 -18.13 9.47
CA ALA A 532 -29.82 -18.55 10.09
C ALA A 532 -30.90 -18.78 9.01
N HIS A 533 -31.53 -19.95 9.02
CA HIS A 533 -32.81 -20.20 8.37
C HIS A 533 -33.81 -20.45 9.50
N THR A 534 -34.65 -19.45 9.78
CA THR A 534 -35.83 -19.62 10.61
C THR A 534 -36.90 -20.33 9.79
N ALA A 535 -37.33 -21.50 10.25
CA ALA A 535 -38.51 -22.19 9.74
C ALA A 535 -39.66 -21.98 10.73
N VAL A 536 -40.74 -21.37 10.25
CA VAL A 536 -42.09 -21.52 10.80
C VAL A 536 -43.00 -21.63 9.57
N VAL A 537 -43.74 -22.73 9.43
CA VAL A 537 -44.82 -22.87 8.45
C VAL A 537 -46.13 -22.69 9.21
N PRO A 538 -47.02 -21.82 8.72
CA PRO A 538 -48.30 -22.29 8.18
C PRO A 538 -48.46 -21.89 6.71
N GLU A 539 -49.43 -22.49 6.02
CA GLU A 539 -49.78 -22.33 4.60
C GLU A 539 -50.23 -20.91 4.19
N HIS A 540 -49.38 -19.93 4.41
CA HIS A 540 -49.40 -18.70 3.64
C HIS A 540 -48.18 -18.76 2.73
N VAL A 541 -48.37 -18.61 1.42
CA VAL A 541 -47.26 -18.13 0.58
C VAL A 541 -47.03 -16.70 1.02
N VAL A 542 -46.29 -16.53 2.12
CA VAL A 542 -45.94 -15.24 2.67
C VAL A 542 -44.93 -14.66 1.68
N PHE A 543 -45.47 -13.93 0.69
CA PHE A 543 -44.65 -13.24 -0.28
C PHE A 543 -43.61 -12.37 0.44
N GLU A 544 -43.97 -11.81 1.61
CA GLU A 544 -43.17 -10.93 2.48
C GLU A 544 -41.86 -11.56 2.96
N ASN A 545 -41.76 -12.90 3.02
CA ASN A 545 -40.54 -13.61 3.41
C ASN A 545 -39.47 -13.63 2.30
N TYR A 546 -39.80 -13.14 1.10
CA TYR A 546 -38.91 -13.13 -0.05
C TYR A 546 -38.55 -11.70 -0.43
N SER A 547 -37.26 -11.46 -0.61
CA SER A 547 -36.71 -10.17 -1.06
C SER A 547 -36.42 -10.10 -2.57
N SER A 548 -36.58 -11.21 -3.29
CA SER A 548 -36.31 -11.32 -4.73
C SER A 548 -37.34 -12.22 -5.42
N LEU A 549 -37.89 -11.76 -6.54
CA LEU A 549 -38.83 -12.53 -7.38
C LEU A 549 -38.20 -13.84 -7.86
N ARG A 550 -36.94 -13.81 -8.31
CA ARG A 550 -36.22 -15.00 -8.80
C ARG A 550 -36.11 -16.08 -7.72
N LYS A 551 -35.87 -15.68 -6.47
CA LYS A 551 -35.78 -16.62 -5.34
C LYS A 551 -37.15 -17.23 -5.03
N LEU A 552 -38.20 -16.40 -4.97
CA LEU A 552 -39.58 -16.86 -4.77
C LEU A 552 -39.99 -17.89 -5.84
N VAL A 553 -39.85 -17.54 -7.12
CA VAL A 553 -40.29 -18.39 -8.23
C VAL A 553 -39.52 -19.71 -8.27
N LYS A 554 -38.20 -19.71 -8.03
CA LYS A 554 -37.41 -20.94 -7.98
C LYS A 554 -37.81 -21.86 -6.82
N VAL A 555 -38.04 -21.30 -5.63
CA VAL A 555 -38.48 -22.09 -4.47
C VAL A 555 -39.84 -22.72 -4.75
N ILE A 556 -40.80 -21.94 -5.25
CA ILE A 556 -42.12 -22.47 -5.62
C ILE A 556 -42.04 -23.50 -6.75
N ALA A 557 -41.16 -23.31 -7.74
CA ALA A 557 -40.93 -24.29 -8.80
C ALA A 557 -40.38 -25.62 -8.25
N TYR A 558 -39.39 -25.58 -7.34
CA TYR A 558 -38.89 -26.78 -6.68
C TYR A 558 -39.93 -27.44 -5.77
N CYS A 559 -40.72 -26.66 -5.02
CA CYS A 559 -41.83 -27.21 -4.22
C CYS A 559 -42.86 -27.93 -5.11
N ARG A 560 -43.23 -27.33 -6.25
CA ARG A 560 -44.14 -27.96 -7.23
C ARG A 560 -43.55 -29.25 -7.81
N ARG A 561 -42.23 -29.29 -8.05
CA ARG A 561 -41.50 -30.48 -8.51
C ARG A 561 -41.64 -31.65 -7.53
N VAL A 562 -41.48 -31.37 -6.24
CA VAL A 562 -41.64 -32.35 -5.17
C VAL A 562 -43.09 -32.82 -5.04
N LEU A 563 -44.05 -31.90 -5.14
CA LEU A 563 -45.49 -32.21 -5.03
C LEU A 563 -46.02 -33.04 -6.20
N LYS A 564 -45.48 -32.86 -7.41
CA LYS A 564 -45.90 -33.63 -8.60
C LYS A 564 -45.33 -35.06 -8.67
N LYS A 565 -44.37 -35.42 -7.81
CA LYS A 565 -43.73 -36.76 -7.75
C LYS A 565 -43.25 -37.31 -9.12
N GLU A 566 -42.98 -36.46 -10.10
CA GLU A 566 -42.46 -36.88 -11.40
C GLU A 566 -40.93 -37.13 -11.32
N LYS A 567 -40.46 -38.20 -11.96
CA LYS A 567 -39.01 -38.43 -12.14
C LYS A 567 -38.48 -37.37 -13.09
N HIS A 568 -37.55 -36.53 -12.61
CA HIS A 568 -36.93 -35.51 -13.45
C HIS A 568 -35.43 -35.75 -13.63
N ASP A 569 -34.98 -35.89 -14.88
CA ASP A 569 -33.58 -36.19 -15.25
C ASP A 569 -32.61 -35.00 -15.13
N SER A 570 -33.12 -33.78 -14.92
CA SER A 570 -32.32 -32.55 -14.89
C SER A 570 -32.19 -31.97 -13.48
N LYS A 571 -30.96 -31.68 -13.05
CA LYS A 571 -30.64 -30.92 -11.82
C LYS A 571 -31.12 -29.45 -11.89
N TYR A 572 -31.37 -28.93 -13.09
CA TYR A 572 -31.79 -27.55 -13.34
C TYR A 572 -33.30 -27.46 -13.63
N LEU A 573 -33.93 -26.39 -13.17
CA LEU A 573 -35.32 -26.05 -13.50
C LEU A 573 -35.41 -25.65 -14.98
N LYS A 574 -36.37 -26.22 -15.69
CA LYS A 574 -36.70 -25.85 -17.07
C LYS A 574 -37.51 -24.55 -17.09
N ASP A 575 -37.45 -23.79 -18.18
CA ASP A 575 -38.09 -22.47 -18.27
C ASP A 575 -39.61 -22.53 -18.05
N HIS A 576 -40.29 -23.55 -18.56
CA HIS A 576 -41.72 -23.73 -18.33
C HIS A 576 -42.08 -24.02 -16.85
N GLU A 577 -41.16 -24.62 -16.06
CA GLU A 577 -41.38 -24.85 -14.62
C GLU A 577 -41.32 -23.53 -13.84
N ILE A 578 -40.42 -22.63 -14.24
CA ILE A 578 -40.28 -21.28 -13.68
C ILE A 578 -41.50 -20.44 -14.06
N GLU A 579 -41.94 -20.49 -15.32
CA GLU A 579 -43.12 -19.76 -15.78
C GLU A 579 -44.39 -20.24 -15.07
N ALA A 580 -44.60 -21.55 -14.95
CA ALA A 580 -45.75 -22.12 -14.25
C ALA A 580 -45.77 -21.75 -12.75
N ALA A 581 -44.60 -21.67 -12.11
CA ALA A 581 -44.49 -21.22 -10.73
C ALA A 581 -44.85 -19.74 -10.56
N LEU A 582 -44.38 -18.85 -11.46
CA LEU A 582 -44.72 -17.44 -11.46
C LEU A 582 -46.23 -17.23 -11.68
N GLN A 583 -46.81 -17.91 -12.65
CA GLN A 583 -48.26 -17.90 -12.94
C GLN A 583 -49.09 -18.34 -11.72
N THR A 584 -48.62 -19.34 -10.97
CA THR A 584 -49.29 -19.80 -9.74
C THR A 584 -49.29 -18.71 -8.66
N CYS A 585 -48.17 -18.02 -8.46
CA CYS A 585 -48.07 -16.91 -7.51
C CYS A 585 -49.00 -15.75 -7.89
N ILE A 586 -49.03 -15.40 -9.18
CA ILE A 586 -49.90 -14.33 -9.72
C ILE A 586 -51.37 -14.68 -9.47
N ARG A 587 -51.79 -15.89 -9.83
CA ARG A 587 -53.18 -16.34 -9.64
C ARG A 587 -53.61 -16.26 -8.18
N LYS A 588 -52.77 -16.70 -7.25
CA LYS A 588 -53.05 -16.60 -5.80
C LYS A 588 -53.20 -15.13 -5.37
N SER A 589 -52.27 -14.26 -5.80
CA SER A 589 -52.35 -12.82 -5.49
C SER A 589 -53.63 -12.17 -6.04
N GLN A 590 -54.11 -12.60 -7.22
CA GLN A 590 -55.35 -12.10 -7.80
C GLN A 590 -56.57 -12.58 -7.01
N ILE A 591 -56.62 -13.85 -6.61
CA ILE A 591 -57.70 -14.40 -5.78
C ILE A 591 -57.76 -13.68 -4.43
N ASP A 592 -56.61 -13.41 -3.80
CA ASP A 592 -56.56 -12.76 -2.49
C ASP A 592 -56.93 -11.28 -2.52
N SER A 593 -56.60 -10.58 -3.62
CA SER A 593 -56.82 -9.13 -3.72
C SER A 593 -58.12 -8.74 -4.44
N PHE A 594 -58.68 -9.65 -5.26
CA PHE A 594 -59.86 -9.42 -6.10
C PHE A 594 -60.84 -10.59 -5.97
N THR A 595 -61.08 -11.08 -4.74
CA THR A 595 -61.86 -12.31 -4.51
C THR A 595 -63.25 -12.24 -5.14
N THR A 596 -63.99 -11.16 -4.87
CA THR A 596 -65.34 -10.94 -5.39
C THR A 596 -65.41 -10.82 -6.91
N GLU A 597 -64.43 -10.14 -7.52
CA GLU A 597 -64.33 -10.00 -8.98
C GLU A 597 -63.90 -11.30 -9.65
N TYR A 598 -62.97 -12.04 -9.03
CA TYR A 598 -62.45 -13.30 -9.56
C TYR A 598 -63.53 -14.38 -9.57
N GLU A 599 -64.32 -14.49 -8.50
CA GLU A 599 -65.46 -15.44 -8.43
C GLU A 599 -66.54 -15.12 -9.47
N GLN A 600 -66.92 -13.84 -9.64
CA GLN A 600 -67.88 -13.46 -10.67
C GLN A 600 -67.39 -13.72 -12.10
N LEU A 601 -66.11 -13.45 -12.37
CA LEU A 601 -65.51 -13.76 -13.68
C LEU A 601 -65.47 -15.27 -13.95
N LYS A 602 -65.30 -16.08 -12.91
CA LYS A 602 -65.30 -17.54 -13.00
C LYS A 602 -66.69 -18.12 -13.22
N GLU A 603 -67.72 -17.57 -12.58
CA GLU A 603 -69.11 -18.05 -12.67
C GLU A 603 -69.86 -17.52 -13.90
N LYS A 604 -69.72 -16.23 -14.21
CA LYS A 604 -70.54 -15.52 -15.21
C LYS A 604 -69.77 -15.12 -16.47
N GLY A 605 -68.44 -15.14 -16.43
CA GLY A 605 -67.58 -14.73 -17.55
C GLY A 605 -67.46 -13.21 -17.75
N TYR A 606 -68.19 -12.38 -17.00
CA TYR A 606 -68.12 -10.93 -17.05
C TYR A 606 -68.37 -10.28 -15.68
N LEU A 607 -67.84 -9.05 -15.48
CA LEU A 607 -68.04 -8.28 -14.25
C LEU A 607 -69.28 -7.37 -14.34
N ASN A 608 -70.19 -7.49 -13.36
CA ASN A 608 -71.36 -6.60 -13.25
C ASN A 608 -71.28 -5.62 -12.05
N ILE A 609 -70.18 -5.60 -11.30
CA ILE A 609 -70.00 -4.75 -10.11
C ILE A 609 -69.78 -3.28 -10.53
N LYS A 610 -70.75 -2.40 -10.26
CA LYS A 610 -70.67 -0.96 -10.61
C LYS A 610 -69.56 -0.21 -9.87
N SER A 611 -69.15 -0.66 -8.68
CA SER A 611 -68.10 -0.05 -7.84
C SER A 611 -66.67 -0.51 -8.16
N SER A 612 -66.50 -1.55 -9.00
CA SER A 612 -65.17 -2.12 -9.25
C SER A 612 -64.39 -1.26 -10.24
N LYS A 613 -63.18 -0.85 -9.83
CA LYS A 613 -62.21 -0.11 -10.68
C LYS A 613 -61.70 -0.94 -11.86
N LEU A 614 -61.94 -2.25 -11.85
CA LEU A 614 -61.55 -3.16 -12.92
C LEU A 614 -62.59 -3.23 -14.05
N LYS A 615 -63.84 -2.79 -13.84
CA LYS A 615 -64.91 -2.89 -14.85
C LYS A 615 -64.58 -2.16 -16.15
N SER A 616 -63.93 -1.00 -16.06
CA SER A 616 -63.52 -0.19 -17.22
C SER A 616 -62.39 -0.82 -18.05
N LEU A 617 -61.73 -1.85 -17.52
CA LEU A 617 -60.63 -2.57 -18.16
C LEU A 617 -61.08 -3.89 -18.80
N CYS A 618 -62.39 -4.19 -18.82
CA CYS A 618 -62.96 -5.40 -19.41
C CYS A 618 -62.14 -6.69 -19.12
N PRO A 619 -61.93 -7.06 -17.84
CA PRO A 619 -61.08 -8.19 -17.48
C PRO A 619 -61.76 -9.51 -17.82
N PHE A 620 -60.95 -10.52 -18.14
CA PHE A 620 -61.38 -11.90 -18.36
C PHE A 620 -60.36 -12.88 -17.76
N LEU A 621 -60.76 -14.12 -17.52
CA LEU A 621 -59.85 -15.19 -17.10
C LEU A 621 -59.31 -15.92 -18.33
N ASP A 622 -58.00 -16.09 -18.41
CA ASP A 622 -57.38 -16.91 -19.45
C ASP A 622 -57.53 -18.42 -19.17
N LYS A 623 -56.99 -19.25 -20.08
CA LYS A 623 -57.04 -20.73 -19.98
C LYS A 623 -56.38 -21.28 -18.71
N ASN A 624 -55.49 -20.52 -18.07
CA ASN A 624 -54.78 -20.90 -16.85
C ASN A 624 -55.43 -20.31 -15.58
N GLY A 625 -56.57 -19.62 -15.73
CA GLY A 625 -57.28 -18.95 -14.64
C GLY A 625 -56.60 -17.67 -14.17
N ILE A 626 -55.82 -17.00 -15.02
CA ILE A 626 -55.20 -15.71 -14.70
C ILE A 626 -56.08 -14.58 -15.23
N MET A 627 -56.32 -13.58 -14.39
CA MET A 627 -57.07 -12.38 -14.77
C MET A 627 -56.24 -11.47 -15.68
N ARG A 628 -56.72 -11.22 -16.90
CA ARG A 628 -56.10 -10.39 -17.94
C ARG A 628 -57.07 -9.33 -18.44
N ILE A 629 -56.53 -8.31 -19.10
CA ILE A 629 -57.30 -7.19 -19.67
C ILE A 629 -57.63 -7.44 -21.13
N ARG A 630 -58.87 -7.17 -21.53
CA ARG A 630 -59.25 -7.12 -22.95
C ARG A 630 -59.14 -5.68 -23.44
N GLY A 631 -58.39 -5.46 -24.52
CA GLY A 631 -58.16 -4.14 -25.10
C GLY A 631 -58.61 -4.04 -26.56
N ARG A 632 -58.57 -2.82 -27.12
CA ARG A 632 -58.93 -2.54 -28.52
C ARG A 632 -57.89 -3.03 -29.55
N LEU A 633 -56.78 -3.61 -29.07
CA LEU A 633 -55.65 -4.06 -29.88
C LEU A 633 -55.71 -5.56 -30.21
N GLU A 634 -56.87 -6.20 -30.02
CA GLU A 634 -57.08 -7.64 -30.26
C GLU A 634 -56.74 -8.06 -31.70
N LYS A 635 -57.01 -7.19 -32.69
CA LYS A 635 -56.68 -7.40 -34.12
C LYS A 635 -55.26 -6.96 -34.53
N SER A 636 -54.41 -6.50 -33.60
CA SER A 636 -53.03 -6.09 -33.92
C SER A 636 -52.10 -7.31 -34.13
N GLU A 637 -50.92 -7.12 -34.70
CA GLU A 637 -49.89 -8.19 -34.81
C GLU A 637 -49.01 -8.32 -33.55
N LEU A 638 -49.35 -7.60 -32.47
CA LEU A 638 -48.56 -7.64 -31.23
C LEU A 638 -48.62 -9.01 -30.54
N ASP A 639 -47.60 -9.28 -29.72
CA ASP A 639 -47.56 -10.48 -28.89
C ASP A 639 -48.77 -10.55 -27.93
N GLU A 640 -49.25 -11.76 -27.67
CA GLU A 640 -50.48 -12.00 -26.90
C GLU A 640 -50.39 -11.45 -25.46
N GLN A 641 -49.17 -11.40 -24.88
CA GLN A 641 -48.94 -10.83 -23.55
C GLN A 641 -49.06 -9.30 -23.52
N VAL A 642 -48.76 -8.64 -24.65
CA VAL A 642 -48.91 -7.18 -24.81
C VAL A 642 -50.36 -6.81 -25.12
N LYS A 643 -51.06 -7.65 -25.91
CA LYS A 643 -52.49 -7.50 -26.21
C LYS A 643 -53.36 -7.66 -24.96
N HIS A 644 -53.01 -8.64 -24.13
CA HIS A 644 -53.78 -9.03 -22.95
C HIS A 644 -52.89 -9.07 -21.70
N PRO A 645 -52.47 -7.89 -21.17
CA PRO A 645 -51.59 -7.83 -20.02
C PRO A 645 -52.27 -8.37 -18.74
N ILE A 646 -51.47 -8.98 -17.87
CA ILE A 646 -51.91 -9.60 -16.61
C ILE A 646 -52.23 -8.53 -15.58
N VAL A 647 -53.39 -8.60 -14.92
CA VAL A 647 -53.77 -7.64 -13.87
C VAL A 647 -53.01 -7.93 -12.57
N LEU A 648 -52.34 -6.92 -12.00
CA LEU A 648 -51.67 -7.04 -10.70
C LEU A 648 -52.20 -6.02 -9.69
N PRO A 649 -52.45 -6.42 -8.43
CA PRO A 649 -52.91 -5.53 -7.37
C PRO A 649 -51.81 -4.58 -6.89
N HIS A 650 -52.20 -3.37 -6.47
CA HIS A 650 -51.28 -2.33 -6.01
C HIS A 650 -50.57 -2.68 -4.69
N SER A 651 -51.30 -3.25 -3.74
CA SER A 651 -50.90 -3.43 -2.34
C SER A 651 -50.26 -4.79 -2.02
N CYS A 652 -49.98 -5.63 -3.02
CA CYS A 652 -49.40 -6.95 -2.79
C CYS A 652 -47.86 -6.93 -2.83
N HIS A 653 -47.21 -7.68 -1.93
CA HIS A 653 -45.76 -7.83 -1.93
C HIS A 653 -45.21 -8.54 -3.18
N LEU A 654 -45.98 -9.45 -3.81
CA LEU A 654 -45.60 -10.03 -5.11
C LEU A 654 -45.42 -8.94 -6.17
N THR A 655 -46.31 -7.95 -6.21
CA THR A 655 -46.22 -6.80 -7.12
C THR A 655 -44.97 -5.97 -6.84
N LEU A 656 -44.61 -5.76 -5.57
CA LEU A 656 -43.35 -5.10 -5.19
C LEU A 656 -42.11 -5.87 -5.68
N LEU A 657 -42.13 -7.21 -5.60
CA LEU A 657 -41.05 -8.05 -6.10
C LEU A 657 -40.93 -8.01 -7.63
N ILE A 658 -42.05 -7.92 -8.35
CA ILE A 658 -42.07 -7.74 -9.81
C ILE A 658 -41.54 -6.36 -10.20
N VAL A 659 -41.89 -5.31 -9.46
CA VAL A 659 -41.33 -3.96 -9.65
C VAL A 659 -39.83 -3.94 -9.35
N ALA A 660 -39.37 -4.66 -8.32
CA ALA A 660 -37.96 -4.83 -7.98
C ALA A 660 -37.16 -5.55 -9.08
N ASP A 661 -37.71 -6.63 -9.63
CA ASP A 661 -37.11 -7.38 -10.75
C ASP A 661 -37.03 -6.51 -12.02
N ALA A 662 -38.08 -5.74 -12.32
CA ALA A 662 -38.08 -4.77 -13.40
C ALA A 662 -37.02 -3.67 -13.19
N HIS A 663 -36.85 -3.19 -11.95
CA HIS A 663 -35.83 -2.21 -11.59
C HIS A 663 -34.40 -2.74 -11.81
N GLU A 664 -34.14 -4.00 -11.49
CA GLU A 664 -32.83 -4.63 -11.70
C GLU A 664 -32.57 -4.92 -13.18
N LYS A 665 -33.54 -5.48 -13.92
CA LYS A 665 -33.42 -5.79 -15.35
C LYS A 665 -33.29 -4.55 -16.23
N THR A 666 -33.88 -3.43 -15.81
CA THR A 666 -33.69 -2.12 -16.46
C THR A 666 -32.46 -1.37 -15.96
N LEU A 667 -31.59 -2.01 -15.16
CA LEU A 667 -30.36 -1.45 -14.60
C LEU A 667 -30.59 -0.12 -13.85
N HIS A 668 -31.53 -0.13 -12.90
CA HIS A 668 -31.96 1.06 -12.15
C HIS A 668 -32.56 2.16 -13.04
N GLY A 669 -33.27 1.76 -14.10
CA GLY A 669 -33.91 2.65 -15.06
C GLY A 669 -34.89 3.64 -14.42
N GLY A 670 -35.09 4.79 -15.08
CA GLY A 670 -36.03 5.80 -14.59
C GLY A 670 -37.50 5.31 -14.54
N PRO A 671 -38.39 5.97 -13.78
CA PRO A 671 -39.78 5.51 -13.61
C PRO A 671 -40.55 5.28 -14.91
N GLN A 672 -40.25 6.03 -15.97
CA GLN A 672 -40.89 5.90 -17.28
C GLN A 672 -40.44 4.64 -18.03
N LEU A 673 -39.14 4.33 -17.99
CA LEU A 673 -38.59 3.11 -18.59
C LEU A 673 -39.11 1.86 -17.86
N MET A 674 -39.10 1.88 -16.53
CA MET A 674 -39.65 0.79 -15.72
C MET A 674 -41.15 0.59 -15.94
N ALA A 675 -41.93 1.67 -16.03
CA ALA A 675 -43.37 1.58 -16.30
C ALA A 675 -43.66 1.00 -17.69
N ASN A 676 -42.85 1.33 -18.70
CA ASN A 676 -42.99 0.75 -20.05
C ASN A 676 -42.59 -0.73 -20.07
N TYR A 677 -41.50 -1.10 -19.38
CA TYR A 677 -41.08 -2.49 -19.23
C TYR A 677 -42.13 -3.34 -18.50
N LEU A 678 -42.76 -2.81 -17.45
CA LEU A 678 -43.84 -3.53 -16.75
C LEU A 678 -45.09 -3.68 -17.63
N ARG A 679 -45.43 -2.65 -18.42
CA ARG A 679 -46.61 -2.67 -19.31
C ARG A 679 -46.53 -3.67 -20.46
N SER A 680 -45.33 -4.13 -20.84
CA SER A 680 -45.20 -5.13 -21.90
C SER A 680 -45.73 -6.52 -21.50
N ALA A 681 -45.97 -6.76 -20.21
CA ALA A 681 -46.51 -8.04 -19.72
C ALA A 681 -47.59 -7.90 -18.62
N TYR A 682 -47.59 -6.78 -17.88
CA TYR A 682 -48.44 -6.58 -16.69
C TYR A 682 -49.17 -5.25 -16.69
N TRP A 683 -50.41 -5.28 -16.22
CA TRP A 683 -51.20 -4.11 -15.87
C TRP A 683 -51.29 -3.95 -14.35
N VAL A 684 -50.32 -3.23 -13.78
CA VAL A 684 -50.27 -2.95 -12.35
C VAL A 684 -51.19 -1.77 -12.02
N ILE A 685 -52.16 -1.98 -11.12
CA ILE A 685 -53.03 -0.90 -10.64
C ILE A 685 -52.15 0.14 -9.92
N GLY A 686 -52.19 1.38 -10.37
CA GLY A 686 -51.35 2.44 -9.80
C GLY A 686 -49.85 2.27 -10.08
N ALA A 687 -49.46 1.66 -11.21
CA ALA A 687 -48.06 1.39 -11.56
C ALA A 687 -47.11 2.60 -11.36
N ARG A 688 -47.55 3.81 -11.75
CA ARG A 688 -46.73 5.03 -11.69
C ARG A 688 -46.36 5.42 -10.27
N SER A 689 -47.30 5.39 -9.32
CA SER A 689 -47.02 5.73 -7.92
C SER A 689 -46.13 4.68 -7.27
N LEU A 690 -46.40 3.40 -7.54
CA LEU A 690 -45.64 2.28 -6.98
C LEU A 690 -44.17 2.28 -7.44
N VAL A 691 -43.93 2.46 -8.75
CA VAL A 691 -42.57 2.56 -9.32
C VAL A 691 -41.84 3.78 -8.76
N GLN A 692 -42.50 4.94 -8.68
CA GLN A 692 -41.88 6.15 -8.10
C GLN A 692 -41.52 5.96 -6.63
N GLN A 693 -42.38 5.32 -5.84
CA GLN A 693 -42.14 5.01 -4.43
C GLN A 693 -40.96 4.04 -4.27
N TYR A 694 -40.92 2.97 -5.07
CA TYR A 694 -39.86 1.97 -5.01
C TYR A 694 -38.49 2.57 -5.35
N VAL A 695 -38.40 3.35 -6.44
CA VAL A 695 -37.15 4.03 -6.85
C VAL A 695 -36.70 5.05 -5.79
N ARG A 696 -37.62 5.68 -5.04
CA ARG A 696 -37.28 6.59 -3.92
C ARG A 696 -36.68 5.87 -2.72
N LYS A 697 -37.15 4.65 -2.41
CA LYS A 697 -36.66 3.85 -1.27
C LYS A 697 -35.36 3.09 -1.58
N CYS A 698 -35.07 2.81 -2.85
CA CYS A 698 -33.85 2.08 -3.22
C CYS A 698 -32.59 2.85 -2.81
N VAL A 699 -31.72 2.26 -1.98
CA VAL A 699 -30.48 2.88 -1.50
C VAL A 699 -29.53 3.23 -2.64
N THR A 700 -29.41 2.40 -3.68
CA THR A 700 -28.55 2.69 -4.85
C THR A 700 -29.06 3.90 -5.61
N CYS A 701 -30.38 3.95 -5.88
CA CYS A 701 -31.01 5.10 -6.52
C CYS A 701 -31.01 6.33 -5.62
N ALA A 702 -31.12 6.17 -4.30
CA ALA A 702 -31.07 7.24 -3.31
C ALA A 702 -29.65 7.79 -3.13
N LYS A 703 -28.61 6.96 -3.18
CA LYS A 703 -27.19 7.37 -3.19
C LYS A 703 -26.84 8.10 -4.48
N GLN A 704 -27.33 7.62 -5.62
CA GLN A 704 -27.19 8.29 -6.92
C GLN A 704 -28.01 9.59 -7.01
N ARG A 705 -29.18 9.63 -6.35
CA ARG A 705 -30.06 10.81 -6.24
C ARG A 705 -29.64 11.75 -5.10
N ALA A 706 -28.75 11.34 -4.20
CA ALA A 706 -28.44 12.05 -2.95
C ALA A 706 -27.97 13.47 -3.24
N SER A 707 -28.90 14.41 -3.16
CA SER A 707 -28.65 15.83 -3.24
C SER A 707 -28.41 16.34 -1.83
N VAL A 708 -27.29 17.01 -1.62
CA VAL A 708 -27.03 17.68 -0.34
C VAL A 708 -28.08 18.76 -0.11
N ARG A 709 -28.69 18.77 1.07
CA ARG A 709 -29.71 19.76 1.42
C ARG A 709 -29.01 21.08 1.70
N ASN A 710 -29.35 22.12 0.95
CA ASN A 710 -28.74 23.45 1.11
C ASN A 710 -29.78 24.36 1.78
N GLN A 711 -29.34 25.11 2.78
CA GLN A 711 -30.13 26.12 3.48
C GLN A 711 -30.24 27.40 2.64
N LEU A 712 -31.13 28.32 3.01
CA LEU A 712 -31.32 29.61 2.31
C LEU A 712 -29.98 30.36 2.14
N MET A 713 -29.72 30.90 0.95
CA MET A 713 -28.50 31.64 0.61
C MET A 713 -28.46 32.97 1.38
N GLY A 714 -27.28 33.35 1.90
CA GLY A 714 -27.03 34.72 2.37
C GLY A 714 -27.05 35.72 1.20
N ALA A 715 -27.32 37.00 1.50
CA ALA A 715 -27.39 38.06 0.50
C ALA A 715 -26.06 38.24 -0.27
N LEU A 716 -26.15 38.66 -1.55
CA LEU A 716 -24.98 38.93 -2.40
C LEU A 716 -24.25 40.22 -1.93
N PRO A 717 -22.91 40.26 -1.90
CA PRO A 717 -22.17 41.48 -1.59
C PRO A 717 -22.49 42.60 -2.60
N SER A 718 -22.60 43.85 -2.13
CA SER A 718 -22.97 45.03 -2.93
C SER A 718 -22.12 45.19 -4.21
N VAL A 719 -20.86 44.78 -4.17
CA VAL A 719 -19.90 44.79 -5.30
C VAL A 719 -20.34 43.98 -6.53
N ARG A 720 -21.32 43.07 -6.40
CA ARG A 720 -21.86 42.27 -7.51
C ARG A 720 -23.07 42.88 -8.21
N CYS A 721 -23.60 44.00 -7.70
CA CYS A 721 -24.82 44.63 -8.21
C CYS A 721 -24.57 46.00 -8.86
N THR A 722 -23.31 46.44 -8.93
CA THR A 722 -22.91 47.74 -9.49
C THR A 722 -22.16 47.55 -10.82
N PRO A 723 -22.58 48.20 -11.92
CA PRO A 723 -21.82 48.19 -13.19
C PRO A 723 -20.41 48.76 -12.97
N ALA A 724 -19.38 48.02 -13.42
CA ALA A 724 -17.98 48.42 -13.26
C ALA A 724 -17.16 47.95 -14.47
N ARG A 725 -16.00 48.60 -14.69
CA ARG A 725 -15.08 48.19 -15.77
C ARG A 725 -14.62 46.73 -15.58
N PRO A 726 -14.44 45.94 -16.66
CA PRO A 726 -13.96 44.58 -16.56
C PRO A 726 -12.66 44.48 -15.74
N PHE A 727 -12.57 43.43 -14.94
CA PHE A 727 -11.46 43.11 -14.04
C PHE A 727 -11.15 44.14 -12.92
N LEU A 728 -11.97 45.19 -12.73
CA LEU A 728 -11.85 46.09 -11.57
C LEU A 728 -12.00 45.32 -10.24
N TYR A 729 -12.89 44.33 -10.22
CA TYR A 729 -13.08 43.42 -9.11
C TYR A 729 -12.90 41.99 -9.63
N SER A 730 -11.94 41.25 -9.08
CA SER A 730 -11.53 39.96 -9.63
C SER A 730 -11.35 38.88 -8.57
N GLY A 731 -11.58 37.62 -8.93
CA GLY A 731 -11.21 36.47 -8.13
C GLY A 731 -10.02 35.74 -8.75
N VAL A 732 -9.14 35.17 -7.94
CA VAL A 732 -7.94 34.47 -8.40
C VAL A 732 -7.83 33.07 -7.80
N ASP A 733 -7.38 32.12 -8.63
CA ASP A 733 -7.11 30.74 -8.21
C ASP A 733 -6.05 30.07 -9.11
N TYR A 734 -5.40 29.04 -8.59
CA TYR A 734 -4.47 28.21 -9.33
C TYR A 734 -5.13 26.94 -9.88
N ALA A 735 -5.05 26.77 -11.20
CA ALA A 735 -5.27 25.48 -11.80
C ALA A 735 -4.00 24.61 -11.66
N GLY A 736 -4.15 23.50 -10.92
CA GLY A 736 -3.11 22.56 -10.45
C GLY A 736 -2.10 22.06 -11.49
N PRO A 737 -1.12 21.23 -11.07
CA PRO A 737 0.15 21.12 -11.77
C PRO A 737 -0.03 20.56 -13.17
N ILE A 738 0.47 21.31 -14.16
CA ILE A 738 0.61 20.93 -15.56
C ILE A 738 2.08 20.66 -15.86
N SER A 739 2.36 19.65 -16.68
CA SER A 739 3.73 19.31 -17.07
C SER A 739 4.17 20.21 -18.24
N ILE A 740 5.20 21.04 -18.02
CA ILE A 740 5.76 21.97 -19.01
C ILE A 740 7.18 21.51 -19.35
N ARG A 741 7.53 21.53 -20.64
CA ARG A 741 8.87 21.19 -21.12
C ARG A 741 9.75 22.45 -21.20
N THR A 742 11.03 22.32 -20.85
CA THR A 742 11.99 23.42 -20.92
C THR A 742 12.32 23.86 -22.34
N THR A 743 12.58 22.91 -23.25
CA THR A 743 12.96 23.20 -24.66
C THR A 743 12.34 22.20 -25.65
N LYS A 744 12.32 22.57 -26.95
CA LYS A 744 11.86 21.69 -28.04
C LYS A 744 12.93 20.59 -28.29
N GLY A 745 12.53 19.32 -28.39
CA GLY A 745 13.45 18.19 -28.65
C GLY A 745 13.16 16.94 -27.81
N ARG A 746 13.68 15.75 -28.21
CA ARG A 746 13.59 14.50 -27.42
C ARG A 746 14.68 14.50 -26.35
N GLY A 747 14.35 14.07 -25.12
CA GLY A 747 15.32 13.92 -24.01
C GLY A 747 15.35 15.05 -22.97
N HIS A 748 14.66 16.17 -23.20
CA HIS A 748 14.61 17.27 -22.22
C HIS A 748 13.56 17.04 -21.14
N ARG A 749 13.94 17.29 -19.87
CA ARG A 749 13.12 17.09 -18.68
C ARG A 749 11.93 18.05 -18.66
N SER A 750 10.76 17.54 -18.27
CA SER A 750 9.58 18.36 -17.97
C SER A 750 9.57 18.75 -16.50
N TYR A 751 9.17 19.98 -16.19
CA TYR A 751 8.95 20.47 -14.83
C TYR A 751 7.47 20.77 -14.60
N LYS A 752 7.09 20.88 -13.33
CA LYS A 752 5.71 21.20 -12.93
C LYS A 752 5.51 22.69 -13.04
N GLY A 753 4.62 23.13 -13.93
CA GLY A 753 4.08 24.48 -13.98
C GLY A 753 2.62 24.53 -13.54
N TYR A 754 2.07 25.73 -13.47
CA TYR A 754 0.73 26.01 -12.98
C TYR A 754 0.05 27.04 -13.89
N ILE A 755 -1.27 27.12 -13.84
CA ILE A 755 -2.03 28.16 -14.55
C ILE A 755 -2.69 29.05 -13.50
N CYS A 756 -2.35 30.33 -13.49
CA CYS A 756 -3.03 31.33 -12.69
C CYS A 756 -4.24 31.85 -13.45
N LEU A 757 -5.42 31.73 -12.84
CA LEU A 757 -6.68 32.09 -13.46
C LEU A 757 -7.30 33.26 -12.71
N PHE A 758 -7.59 34.34 -13.43
CA PHE A 758 -8.33 35.50 -12.93
C PHE A 758 -9.73 35.54 -13.53
N VAL A 759 -10.75 35.80 -12.72
CA VAL A 759 -12.13 35.98 -13.20
C VAL A 759 -12.68 37.33 -12.75
N CYS A 760 -13.19 38.11 -13.69
CA CYS A 760 -13.89 39.35 -13.39
C CYS A 760 -15.23 39.08 -12.70
N MET A 761 -15.50 39.73 -11.58
CA MET A 761 -16.76 39.58 -10.84
C MET A 761 -17.96 40.24 -11.54
N SER A 762 -17.71 41.29 -12.32
CA SER A 762 -18.76 42.07 -13.01
C SER A 762 -19.19 41.43 -14.33
N THR A 763 -18.25 41.14 -15.24
CA THR A 763 -18.53 40.63 -16.59
C THR A 763 -18.32 39.12 -16.73
N ARG A 764 -17.79 38.46 -15.70
CA ARG A 764 -17.36 37.05 -15.71
C ARG A 764 -16.21 36.76 -16.66
N ALA A 765 -15.59 37.75 -17.31
CA ALA A 765 -14.43 37.56 -18.17
C ALA A 765 -13.32 36.76 -17.46
N ILE A 766 -12.62 35.89 -18.18
CA ILE A 766 -11.54 35.05 -17.66
C ILE A 766 -10.22 35.52 -18.26
N HIS A 767 -9.15 35.52 -17.46
CA HIS A 767 -7.78 35.72 -17.90
C HIS A 767 -6.88 34.59 -17.39
N LEU A 768 -6.02 34.04 -18.25
CA LEU A 768 -5.20 32.86 -17.98
C LEU A 768 -3.72 33.17 -18.16
N GLU A 769 -2.91 32.87 -17.15
CA GLU A 769 -1.46 33.07 -17.17
C GLU A 769 -0.70 31.78 -16.82
N VAL A 770 0.34 31.45 -17.59
CA VAL A 770 1.22 30.32 -17.27
C VAL A 770 2.23 30.76 -16.21
N VAL A 771 2.41 29.93 -15.17
CA VAL A 771 3.32 30.20 -14.07
C VAL A 771 4.26 29.00 -13.88
N SER A 772 5.55 29.25 -13.67
CA SER A 772 6.58 28.22 -13.55
C SER A 772 6.48 27.41 -12.26
N ASP A 773 5.99 28.01 -11.18
CA ASP A 773 5.93 27.44 -9.84
C ASP A 773 4.85 28.14 -8.99
N MET A 774 4.58 27.64 -7.77
CA MET A 774 3.60 28.23 -6.85
C MET A 774 4.21 29.23 -5.87
N SER A 775 5.39 29.81 -6.15
CA SER A 775 5.98 30.80 -5.26
C SER A 775 5.20 32.13 -5.31
N THR A 776 5.34 32.91 -4.23
CA THR A 776 4.83 34.29 -4.15
C THR A 776 5.36 35.16 -5.29
N GLN A 777 6.65 35.04 -5.63
CA GLN A 777 7.29 35.83 -6.68
C GLN A 777 6.74 35.50 -8.07
N ALA A 778 6.55 34.20 -8.37
CA ALA A 778 5.98 33.78 -9.63
C ALA A 778 4.51 34.22 -9.78
N PHE A 779 3.76 34.23 -8.67
CA PHE A 779 2.42 34.81 -8.64
C PHE A 779 2.44 36.32 -8.89
N LEU A 780 3.29 37.09 -8.22
CA LEU A 780 3.38 38.55 -8.41
C LEU A 780 3.74 38.91 -9.85
N ALA A 781 4.62 38.14 -10.50
CA ALA A 781 4.92 38.29 -11.91
C ALA A 781 3.69 38.04 -12.81
N ALA A 782 2.88 37.02 -12.50
CA ALA A 782 1.63 36.75 -13.22
C ALA A 782 0.58 37.85 -12.99
N PHE A 783 0.44 38.32 -11.75
CA PHE A 783 -0.47 39.42 -11.40
C PHE A 783 -0.09 40.73 -12.10
N ARG A 784 1.20 41.05 -12.18
CA ARG A 784 1.68 42.21 -12.96
C ARG A 784 1.32 42.07 -14.44
N ARG A 785 1.54 40.90 -15.06
CA ARG A 785 1.13 40.66 -16.47
C ARG A 785 -0.38 40.84 -16.67
N PHE A 786 -1.18 40.35 -15.72
CA PHE A 786 -2.63 40.53 -15.74
C PHE A 786 -3.02 42.01 -15.67
N VAL A 787 -2.51 42.76 -14.67
CA VAL A 787 -2.82 44.19 -14.51
C VAL A 787 -2.33 45.00 -15.70
N SER A 788 -1.14 44.72 -16.23
CA SER A 788 -0.62 45.40 -17.42
C SER A 788 -1.47 45.17 -18.67
N ARG A 789 -2.19 44.04 -18.78
CA ARG A 789 -3.04 43.73 -19.93
C ARG A 789 -4.50 44.13 -19.75
N ARG A 790 -5.01 44.09 -18.51
CA ARG A 790 -6.44 44.27 -18.19
C ARG A 790 -6.75 45.55 -17.43
N GLY A 791 -5.72 46.32 -17.09
CA GLY A 791 -5.81 47.48 -16.22
C GLY A 791 -5.82 47.11 -14.75
N HIS A 792 -5.79 48.12 -13.89
CA HIS A 792 -5.74 47.97 -12.44
C HIS A 792 -6.90 47.11 -11.87
N CYS A 793 -6.66 46.39 -10.77
CA CYS A 793 -7.69 45.65 -10.06
C CYS A 793 -7.88 46.27 -8.68
N ALA A 794 -9.04 46.85 -8.38
CA ALA A 794 -9.29 47.52 -7.11
C ALA A 794 -9.55 46.55 -5.95
N LYS A 795 -10.20 45.40 -6.20
CA LYS A 795 -10.43 44.38 -5.17
C LYS A 795 -10.20 42.97 -5.70
N LEU A 796 -9.43 42.18 -4.96
CA LEU A 796 -9.05 40.81 -5.33
C LEU A 796 -9.45 39.81 -4.24
N TRP A 797 -10.12 38.71 -4.63
CA TRP A 797 -10.50 37.62 -3.73
C TRP A 797 -9.70 36.35 -4.02
N SER A 798 -9.20 35.69 -2.97
CA SER A 798 -8.49 34.39 -3.07
C SER A 798 -8.79 33.47 -1.89
N ASP A 799 -8.33 32.21 -1.98
CA ASP A 799 -8.24 31.32 -0.82
C ASP A 799 -7.01 31.66 0.06
N ASN A 800 -6.91 31.00 1.23
CA ASN A 800 -5.81 31.18 2.19
C ASN A 800 -4.52 30.44 1.77
N GLY A 801 -4.27 30.26 0.48
CA GLY A 801 -3.02 29.70 -0.02
C GLY A 801 -1.81 30.53 0.42
N SER A 802 -0.75 29.87 0.89
CA SER A 802 0.44 30.54 1.45
C SER A 802 1.14 31.50 0.48
N ASN A 803 1.04 31.22 -0.82
CA ASN A 803 1.52 32.04 -1.91
C ASN A 803 0.70 33.34 -2.10
N PHE A 804 -0.63 33.29 -1.96
CA PHE A 804 -1.49 34.46 -2.01
C PHE A 804 -1.39 35.31 -0.73
N VAL A 805 -1.31 34.66 0.43
CA VAL A 805 -1.06 35.34 1.71
C VAL A 805 0.29 36.05 1.68
N GLY A 806 1.34 35.40 1.16
CA GLY A 806 2.65 36.02 0.94
C GLY A 806 2.58 37.21 -0.01
N ALA A 807 1.88 37.08 -1.14
CA ALA A 807 1.78 38.15 -2.15
C ALA A 807 1.02 39.37 -1.62
N SER A 808 -0.07 39.16 -0.88
CA SER A 808 -0.82 40.23 -0.23
C SER A 808 0.05 41.02 0.75
N ARG A 809 0.92 40.33 1.51
CA ARG A 809 1.84 40.98 2.46
C ARG A 809 2.91 41.80 1.75
N GLU A 810 3.48 41.28 0.67
CA GLU A 810 4.53 41.94 -0.11
C GLU A 810 4.00 43.18 -0.85
N LEU A 811 2.79 43.11 -1.41
CA LEU A 811 2.11 44.26 -2.01
C LEU A 811 1.81 45.36 -0.98
N GLN A 812 1.45 44.99 0.25
CA GLN A 812 1.24 45.94 1.35
C GLN A 812 2.54 46.59 1.84
N GLN A 813 3.66 45.86 1.88
CA GLN A 813 4.98 46.38 2.28
C GLN A 813 5.61 47.31 1.23
N LEU A 814 5.43 47.02 -0.06
CA LEU A 814 5.97 47.87 -1.14
C LEU A 814 5.33 49.26 -1.18
N ALA A 815 4.07 49.40 -0.73
CA ALA A 815 3.40 50.68 -0.58
C ALA A 815 4.04 51.58 0.50
N SER A 816 4.86 51.02 1.41
CA SER A 816 5.40 51.73 2.58
C SER A 816 6.77 52.38 2.36
N ILE A 817 7.47 52.10 1.25
CA ILE A 817 8.93 52.32 1.14
C ILE A 817 9.34 53.54 0.30
N GLN A 818 8.52 54.04 -0.63
CA GLN A 818 8.92 55.16 -1.51
C GLN A 818 7.74 56.07 -1.91
N PRO A 819 7.70 57.37 -1.56
CA PRO A 819 6.53 58.23 -1.74
C PRO A 819 6.07 58.42 -3.20
N ALA A 820 7.02 58.50 -4.16
CA ALA A 820 6.70 58.65 -5.58
C ALA A 820 6.15 57.36 -6.23
N ILE A 821 6.46 56.19 -5.66
CA ILE A 821 5.83 54.91 -6.03
C ILE A 821 4.54 54.73 -5.22
N ALA A 822 4.46 55.29 -4.01
CA ALA A 822 3.26 55.31 -3.19
C ALA A 822 2.12 56.09 -3.85
N GLU A 823 2.36 57.21 -4.54
CA GLU A 823 1.31 57.88 -5.33
C GLU A 823 0.78 57.00 -6.48
N TYR A 824 1.67 56.28 -7.19
CA TYR A 824 1.28 55.34 -8.25
C TYR A 824 0.61 54.07 -7.70
N LEU A 825 0.95 53.64 -6.47
CA LEU A 825 0.37 52.50 -5.77
C LEU A 825 -0.92 52.87 -5.00
N GLU A 826 -1.09 54.11 -4.56
CA GLU A 826 -2.30 54.64 -3.93
C GLU A 826 -3.42 54.75 -4.96
N ALA A 827 -3.12 55.22 -6.18
CA ALA A 827 -4.05 55.17 -7.31
C ALA A 827 -4.41 53.74 -7.72
N ASN A 828 -3.57 52.75 -7.38
CA ASN A 828 -3.67 51.35 -7.79
C ASN A 828 -3.80 50.36 -6.61
N ASN A 829 -4.27 50.79 -5.44
CA ASN A 829 -4.23 49.93 -4.26
C ASN A 829 -5.29 48.81 -4.39
N THR A 830 -4.82 47.56 -4.51
CA THR A 830 -5.71 46.39 -4.62
C THR A 830 -6.07 45.91 -3.22
N GLU A 831 -7.33 46.05 -2.81
CA GLU A 831 -7.83 45.51 -1.54
C GLU A 831 -7.96 43.97 -1.64
N TRP A 832 -7.29 43.23 -0.76
CA TRP A 832 -7.26 41.77 -0.80
C TRP A 832 -8.19 41.14 0.23
N HIS A 833 -9.02 40.19 -0.19
CA HIS A 833 -9.99 39.50 0.65
C HIS A 833 -9.81 37.97 0.61
N PHE A 834 -9.69 37.34 1.79
CA PHE A 834 -9.53 35.88 1.93
C PHE A 834 -10.83 35.18 2.32
N ILE A 835 -11.14 34.03 1.70
CA ILE A 835 -12.33 33.22 2.05
C ILE A 835 -12.08 32.24 3.22
N PRO A 836 -13.10 31.87 4.03
CA PRO A 836 -12.95 30.91 5.14
C PRO A 836 -12.52 29.50 4.69
N PRO A 837 -11.75 28.74 5.49
CA PRO A 837 -11.26 27.41 5.12
C PRO A 837 -12.39 26.42 4.81
N HIS A 838 -12.28 25.69 3.68
CA HIS A 838 -13.25 24.69 3.20
C HIS A 838 -14.69 25.23 2.94
N ALA A 839 -14.83 26.53 2.64
CA ALA A 839 -16.09 27.16 2.27
C ALA A 839 -16.15 27.56 0.76
N PRO A 840 -16.12 26.59 -0.18
CA PRO A 840 -16.09 26.83 -1.63
C PRO A 840 -17.32 27.62 -2.14
N ASN A 841 -18.39 27.64 -1.36
CA ASN A 841 -19.63 28.38 -1.59
C ASN A 841 -19.38 29.88 -1.81
N PHE A 842 -18.32 30.45 -1.21
CA PHE A 842 -17.93 31.85 -1.37
C PHE A 842 -17.12 32.11 -2.65
N GLY A 843 -16.54 31.07 -3.27
CA GLY A 843 -15.67 31.17 -4.46
C GLY A 843 -16.21 30.62 -5.78
N GLY A 844 -17.52 30.34 -5.83
CA GLY A 844 -18.14 29.58 -6.93
C GLY A 844 -17.98 30.14 -8.35
N LEU A 845 -17.57 31.40 -8.54
CA LEU A 845 -17.37 31.99 -9.86
C LEU A 845 -16.02 31.61 -10.49
N TRP A 846 -14.91 31.67 -9.72
CA TRP A 846 -13.59 31.26 -10.21
C TRP A 846 -13.41 29.74 -10.15
N GLU A 847 -14.03 29.04 -9.21
CA GLU A 847 -14.07 27.57 -9.23
C GLU A 847 -14.77 27.03 -10.48
N ALA A 848 -15.83 27.70 -10.96
CA ALA A 848 -16.49 27.37 -12.23
C ALA A 848 -15.56 27.64 -13.43
N GLY A 849 -14.80 28.75 -13.40
CA GLY A 849 -13.77 29.07 -14.40
C GLY A 849 -12.64 28.04 -14.44
N VAL A 850 -12.10 27.67 -13.28
CA VAL A 850 -11.05 26.65 -13.11
C VAL A 850 -11.55 25.28 -13.55
N LYS A 851 -12.79 24.92 -13.21
CA LYS A 851 -13.40 23.64 -13.60
C LYS A 851 -13.63 23.55 -15.11
N SER A 852 -14.12 24.61 -15.75
CA SER A 852 -14.28 24.67 -17.20
C SER A 852 -12.91 24.55 -17.91
N THR A 853 -11.93 25.29 -17.42
CA THR A 853 -10.57 25.31 -17.97
C THR A 853 -9.87 23.94 -17.80
N LYS A 854 -9.80 23.37 -16.60
CA LYS A 854 -9.17 22.05 -16.34
C LYS A 854 -9.84 20.90 -17.10
N PHE A 855 -11.18 20.89 -17.15
CA PHE A 855 -11.94 19.83 -17.79
C PHE A 855 -11.61 19.68 -19.28
N HIS A 856 -11.48 20.81 -19.97
CA HIS A 856 -11.16 20.80 -21.39
C HIS A 856 -9.64 20.70 -21.65
N LEU A 857 -8.79 21.35 -20.86
CA LEU A 857 -7.33 21.27 -21.00
C LEU A 857 -6.81 19.83 -20.90
N LYS A 858 -7.22 19.07 -19.87
CA LYS A 858 -6.76 17.68 -19.67
C LYS A 858 -7.13 16.76 -20.84
N ARG A 859 -8.28 17.00 -21.47
CA ARG A 859 -8.78 16.17 -22.57
C ARG A 859 -8.23 16.55 -23.94
N VAL A 860 -7.78 17.78 -24.09
CA VAL A 860 -7.26 18.32 -25.36
C VAL A 860 -5.74 18.16 -25.44
N ILE A 861 -5.03 18.39 -24.33
CA ILE A 861 -3.57 18.22 -24.26
C ILE A 861 -3.20 16.72 -24.17
N GLY A 862 -4.01 15.91 -23.46
CA GLY A 862 -3.74 14.49 -23.27
C GLY A 862 -2.38 14.25 -22.58
N ASP A 863 -1.57 13.34 -23.13
CA ASP A 863 -0.23 13.00 -22.62
C ASP A 863 0.89 13.88 -23.23
N SER A 864 0.54 14.91 -24.01
CA SER A 864 1.51 15.76 -24.69
C SER A 864 2.09 16.84 -23.77
N THR A 865 3.39 17.11 -23.88
CA THR A 865 4.09 18.14 -23.07
C THR A 865 4.54 19.32 -23.93
N LEU A 866 3.99 20.50 -23.66
CA LEU A 866 4.25 21.75 -24.39
C LEU A 866 5.36 22.57 -23.72
N THR A 867 6.09 23.38 -24.48
CA THR A 867 7.00 24.38 -23.88
C THR A 867 6.23 25.53 -23.22
N TYR A 868 6.91 26.35 -22.42
CA TYR A 868 6.29 27.52 -21.78
C TYR A 868 5.64 28.48 -22.79
N GLU A 869 6.33 28.77 -23.90
CA GLU A 869 5.80 29.62 -24.99
C GLU A 869 4.60 28.99 -25.70
N GLU A 870 4.66 27.68 -25.97
CA GLU A 870 3.58 26.93 -26.62
C GLU A 870 2.34 26.85 -25.74
N MET A 871 2.54 26.62 -24.44
CA MET A 871 1.47 26.62 -23.43
C MET A 871 0.85 28.02 -23.31
N THR A 872 1.67 29.07 -23.26
CA THR A 872 1.18 30.46 -23.18
C THR A 872 0.34 30.82 -24.40
N THR A 873 0.82 30.46 -25.60
CA THR A 873 0.09 30.71 -26.85
C THR A 873 -1.23 29.94 -26.90
N PHE A 874 -1.22 28.68 -26.48
CA PHE A 874 -2.42 27.85 -26.42
C PHE A 874 -3.44 28.39 -25.41
N LEU A 875 -3.01 28.82 -24.22
CA LEU A 875 -3.90 29.39 -23.20
C LEU A 875 -4.50 30.73 -23.63
N ASN A 876 -3.74 31.59 -24.31
CA ASN A 876 -4.28 32.84 -24.87
C ASN A 876 -5.42 32.56 -25.88
N GLN A 877 -5.27 31.52 -26.72
CA GLN A 877 -6.32 31.12 -27.64
C GLN A 877 -7.53 30.50 -26.91
N VAL A 878 -7.31 29.72 -25.85
CA VAL A 878 -8.39 29.18 -25.00
C VAL A 878 -9.12 30.32 -24.27
N GLU A 879 -8.40 31.33 -23.79
CA GLU A 879 -8.96 32.53 -23.17
C GLU A 879 -9.91 33.27 -24.12
N ALA A 880 -9.49 33.48 -25.38
CA ALA A 880 -10.35 34.05 -26.43
C ALA A 880 -11.63 33.24 -26.65
N CYS A 881 -11.52 31.90 -26.63
CA CYS A 881 -12.67 31.01 -26.78
C CYS A 881 -13.65 31.13 -25.59
N LEU A 882 -13.12 31.07 -24.36
CA LEU A 882 -13.93 31.15 -23.15
C LEU A 882 -14.61 32.51 -23.03
N ASN A 883 -13.98 33.59 -23.48
CA ASN A 883 -14.56 34.93 -23.45
C ASN A 883 -15.48 35.25 -24.62
N SER A 884 -15.60 34.37 -25.63
CA SER A 884 -16.59 34.49 -26.72
C SER A 884 -17.92 33.83 -26.39
N ARG A 885 -18.12 33.40 -25.15
CA ARG A 885 -19.37 32.78 -24.69
C ARG A 885 -20.49 33.81 -24.49
N PRO A 886 -21.75 33.50 -24.82
CA PRO A 886 -22.88 34.38 -24.50
C PRO A 886 -23.05 34.58 -22.98
N ILE A 887 -23.24 35.82 -22.53
CA ILE A 887 -23.61 36.18 -21.15
C ILE A 887 -25.13 36.14 -20.97
N SER A 888 -25.88 36.49 -22.02
CA SER A 888 -27.34 36.44 -22.09
C SER A 888 -27.86 35.16 -22.76
N VAL A 889 -29.14 34.87 -22.54
CA VAL A 889 -29.85 33.74 -23.16
C VAL A 889 -30.06 34.05 -24.64
N ILE A 890 -29.74 33.10 -25.52
CA ILE A 890 -29.99 33.21 -26.95
C ILE A 890 -31.39 32.65 -27.22
N ASN A 891 -32.31 33.49 -27.71
CA ASN A 891 -33.58 33.04 -28.28
C ASN A 891 -33.36 32.82 -29.78
N PHE A 892 -33.45 31.57 -30.24
CA PHE A 892 -33.20 31.20 -31.63
C PHE A 892 -34.40 31.40 -32.57
N THR A 893 -35.44 32.10 -32.12
CA THR A 893 -36.74 32.16 -32.80
C THR A 893 -37.00 33.46 -33.57
N ASP A 894 -36.16 34.49 -33.46
CA ASP A 894 -36.39 35.77 -34.13
C ASP A 894 -35.15 36.28 -34.90
N PRO A 895 -35.17 36.36 -36.25
CA PRO A 895 -34.01 36.75 -37.08
C PRO A 895 -33.55 38.21 -36.93
N GLY A 896 -34.30 39.06 -36.22
CA GLY A 896 -33.99 40.48 -36.03
C GLY A 896 -33.34 40.84 -34.68
N GLU A 897 -33.17 39.89 -33.75
CA GLU A 897 -32.59 40.19 -32.43
C GLU A 897 -31.06 40.41 -32.49
N PRO A 898 -30.52 41.41 -31.76
CA PRO A 898 -29.08 41.65 -31.74
C PRO A 898 -28.32 40.47 -31.15
N LEU A 899 -27.17 40.16 -31.76
CA LEU A 899 -26.29 39.06 -31.32
C LEU A 899 -26.01 39.15 -29.81
N PRO A 900 -26.01 38.01 -29.09
CA PRO A 900 -25.92 37.98 -27.63
C PRO A 900 -24.59 38.58 -27.15
N LEU A 901 -24.64 39.35 -26.05
CA LEU A 901 -23.43 39.94 -25.50
C LEU A 901 -22.48 38.87 -24.97
N THR A 902 -21.20 38.94 -25.31
CA THR A 902 -20.12 38.05 -24.83
C THR A 902 -19.17 38.83 -23.93
N PRO A 903 -18.41 38.17 -23.01
CA PRO A 903 -17.35 38.86 -22.28
C PRO A 903 -16.34 39.57 -23.19
N GLY A 904 -16.10 39.04 -24.40
CA GLY A 904 -15.29 39.65 -25.44
C GLY A 904 -15.73 41.07 -25.81
N HIS A 905 -17.05 41.30 -25.95
CA HIS A 905 -17.60 42.64 -26.23
C HIS A 905 -17.19 43.67 -25.18
N PHE A 906 -17.08 43.27 -23.91
CA PHE A 906 -16.66 44.17 -22.83
C PHE A 906 -15.14 44.35 -22.77
N LEU A 907 -14.35 43.41 -23.30
CA LEU A 907 -12.89 43.46 -23.26
C LEU A 907 -12.27 44.21 -24.43
N ILE A 908 -12.83 44.08 -25.63
CA ILE A 908 -12.26 44.66 -26.87
C ILE A 908 -13.29 45.36 -27.76
N GLY A 909 -14.56 45.47 -27.34
CA GLY A 909 -15.62 46.14 -28.11
C GLY A 909 -16.35 45.26 -29.14
N GLU A 910 -15.79 44.10 -29.46
CA GLU A 910 -16.33 43.13 -30.43
C GLU A 910 -16.13 41.67 -29.94
N PRO A 911 -16.82 40.66 -30.50
CA PRO A 911 -16.59 39.29 -30.08
C PRO A 911 -15.18 38.86 -30.52
N ILE A 912 -14.43 38.18 -29.66
CA ILE A 912 -13.04 37.79 -29.96
C ILE A 912 -13.06 36.63 -30.97
N ILE A 913 -12.99 36.95 -32.26
CA ILE A 913 -12.98 35.94 -33.34
C ILE A 913 -11.54 35.45 -33.52
N ASN A 914 -11.31 34.14 -33.34
CA ASN A 914 -10.05 33.52 -33.74
C ASN A 914 -9.97 33.47 -35.28
N VAL A 915 -8.82 33.86 -35.85
CA VAL A 915 -8.55 33.79 -37.29
C VAL A 915 -8.78 32.35 -37.79
N PRO A 916 -9.63 32.12 -38.81
CA PRO A 916 -9.93 30.78 -39.30
C PRO A 916 -8.68 30.11 -39.90
N ASP A 917 -8.38 28.89 -39.44
CA ASP A 917 -7.18 28.13 -39.82
C ASP A 917 -7.57 26.78 -40.47
N LYS A 918 -6.66 26.16 -41.24
CA LYS A 918 -6.93 24.91 -41.99
C LYS A 918 -7.35 23.78 -41.04
N ASN A 919 -8.31 22.93 -41.41
CA ASN A 919 -8.83 21.87 -40.53
C ASN A 919 -7.86 20.66 -40.48
N TYR A 920 -7.22 20.43 -39.32
CA TYR A 920 -6.16 19.40 -39.15
C TYR A 920 -6.65 18.10 -38.49
N LYS A 921 -7.97 17.84 -38.47
CA LYS A 921 -8.56 16.70 -37.73
C LYS A 921 -8.20 15.31 -38.27
N SER A 922 -7.90 15.18 -39.57
CA SER A 922 -7.63 13.90 -40.25
C SER A 922 -6.16 13.66 -40.61
N SER A 923 -5.27 14.63 -40.36
CA SER A 923 -3.85 14.51 -40.71
C SER A 923 -3.09 13.61 -39.72
N ASN A 924 -2.47 12.54 -40.24
CA ASN A 924 -1.53 11.68 -39.51
C ASN A 924 -0.30 12.51 -39.14
N VAL A 925 -0.06 12.71 -37.84
CA VAL A 925 1.02 13.56 -37.33
C VAL A 925 2.33 12.78 -37.37
N SER A 926 2.88 12.65 -38.57
CA SER A 926 4.25 12.26 -38.81
C SER A 926 4.92 13.41 -39.56
N TYR A 927 5.86 14.08 -38.89
CA TYR A 927 6.81 15.05 -39.46
C TYR A 927 6.32 16.39 -40.04
N LEU A 928 5.21 16.98 -39.57
CA LEU A 928 4.92 18.40 -39.88
C LEU A 928 4.59 19.26 -38.64
N THR A 929 5.34 20.37 -38.56
CA THR A 929 5.38 21.52 -37.64
C THR A 929 4.55 21.47 -36.35
N ARG A 930 5.25 21.61 -35.22
CA ARG A 930 4.72 21.70 -33.84
C ARG A 930 3.63 22.77 -33.65
N TRP A 931 3.60 23.78 -34.50
CA TRP A 931 2.50 24.75 -34.61
C TRP A 931 1.16 24.12 -35.02
N GLN A 932 1.14 23.29 -36.06
CA GLN A 932 -0.06 22.60 -36.54
C GLN A 932 -0.63 21.66 -35.48
N PHE A 933 0.24 21.12 -34.62
CA PHE A 933 -0.16 20.33 -33.46
C PHE A 933 -0.92 21.16 -32.42
N VAL A 934 -0.45 22.37 -32.09
CA VAL A 934 -1.16 23.32 -31.20
C VAL A 934 -2.49 23.75 -31.81
N GLN A 935 -2.53 24.03 -33.11
CA GLN A 935 -3.77 24.40 -33.81
C GLN A 935 -4.82 23.28 -33.85
N ARG A 936 -4.39 22.03 -34.06
CA ARG A 936 -5.30 20.87 -33.98
C ARG A 936 -5.90 20.70 -32.59
N MET A 937 -5.12 20.96 -31.53
CA MET A 937 -5.62 20.93 -30.15
C MET A 937 -6.72 21.99 -29.94
N LEU A 938 -6.53 23.21 -30.42
CA LEU A 938 -7.54 24.27 -30.38
C LEU A 938 -8.84 23.87 -31.12
N GLN A 939 -8.74 23.30 -32.32
CA GLN A 939 -9.91 22.86 -33.09
C GLN A 939 -10.69 21.71 -32.42
N SER A 940 -9.98 20.83 -31.70
CA SER A 940 -10.59 19.79 -30.88
C SER A 940 -11.30 20.36 -29.66
N PHE A 941 -10.71 21.39 -29.01
CA PHE A 941 -11.32 22.12 -27.90
C PHE A 941 -12.66 22.74 -28.31
N TRP A 942 -12.71 23.50 -29.41
CA TRP A 942 -13.93 24.13 -29.92
C TRP A 942 -15.07 23.14 -30.18
N LYS A 943 -14.76 21.99 -30.80
CA LYS A 943 -15.75 20.94 -31.07
C LYS A 943 -16.33 20.36 -29.77
N ARG A 944 -15.48 20.06 -28.79
CA ARG A 944 -15.93 19.46 -27.52
C ARG A 944 -16.66 20.45 -26.63
N TRP A 945 -16.21 21.70 -26.57
CA TRP A 945 -16.89 22.75 -25.83
C TRP A 945 -18.28 23.05 -26.40
N SER A 946 -18.40 23.22 -27.73
CA SER A 946 -19.69 23.48 -28.38
C SER A 946 -20.69 22.33 -28.21
N GLN A 947 -20.25 21.07 -28.27
CA GLN A 947 -21.12 19.90 -28.12
C GLN A 947 -21.53 19.63 -26.67
N GLU A 948 -20.62 19.80 -25.71
CA GLU A 948 -20.82 19.32 -24.32
C GLU A 948 -21.20 20.42 -23.31
N TYR A 949 -20.85 21.68 -23.58
CA TYR A 949 -20.99 22.79 -22.63
C TYR A 949 -22.08 23.78 -23.03
N LEU A 950 -22.19 24.13 -24.32
CA LEU A 950 -23.19 25.07 -24.86
C LEU A 950 -24.63 24.62 -24.55
N SER A 951 -24.87 23.31 -24.54
CA SER A 951 -26.15 22.67 -24.21
C SER A 951 -26.56 22.74 -22.73
N LYS A 952 -25.65 23.14 -21.81
CA LYS A 952 -25.92 23.24 -20.36
C LYS A 952 -26.30 24.65 -19.89
N LEU A 953 -26.13 25.67 -20.71
CA LEU A 953 -26.35 27.08 -20.33
C LEU A 953 -27.81 27.57 -20.49
N MET A 954 -28.73 26.72 -20.94
CA MET A 954 -30.11 27.12 -21.24
C MET A 954 -31.05 27.27 -20.02
N ASN A 955 -30.63 27.07 -18.77
CA ASN A 955 -31.58 27.03 -17.64
C ASN A 955 -31.03 27.48 -16.26
N ARG A 956 -31.84 28.27 -15.50
CA ARG A 956 -31.59 28.70 -14.09
C ARG A 956 -32.35 27.80 -13.11
N TYR A 957 -31.74 27.29 -12.00
CA TYR A 957 -32.43 26.24 -11.21
C TYR A 957 -32.17 26.03 -9.68
N LYS A 958 -31.68 26.94 -8.79
CA LYS A 958 -31.51 26.52 -7.35
C LYS A 958 -31.80 27.53 -6.22
N TRP A 959 -32.42 26.96 -5.15
CA TRP A 959 -32.62 27.38 -3.74
C TRP A 959 -33.69 28.44 -3.39
N ALA A 960 -34.97 28.08 -3.56
CA ALA A 960 -36.13 28.95 -3.31
C ALA A 960 -37.00 28.57 -2.07
N SER A 961 -36.60 27.60 -1.23
CA SER A 961 -37.46 27.14 -0.12
C SER A 961 -36.67 26.65 1.09
N GLN A 962 -37.14 26.99 2.30
CA GLN A 962 -36.59 26.54 3.59
C GLN A 962 -36.89 25.05 3.82
N VAL A 963 -35.90 24.28 4.27
CA VAL A 963 -35.98 22.82 4.45
C VAL A 963 -35.77 22.49 5.94
N PRO A 964 -36.46 21.48 6.52
CA PRO A 964 -36.36 21.15 7.94
C PRO A 964 -34.93 20.79 8.39
N GLU A 965 -34.55 21.32 9.55
CA GLU A 965 -33.21 21.18 10.13
C GLU A 965 -32.91 19.74 10.61
N PRO A 966 -31.64 19.28 10.53
CA PRO A 966 -31.24 18.00 11.14
C PRO A 966 -31.36 18.05 12.66
N ASN A 967 -31.88 16.98 13.28
CA ASN A 967 -32.05 16.88 14.74
C ASN A 967 -30.86 16.19 15.41
N VAL A 968 -30.65 16.49 16.69
CA VAL A 968 -29.65 15.77 17.52
C VAL A 968 -30.10 14.30 17.59
N GLY A 969 -29.23 13.38 17.18
CA GLY A 969 -29.53 11.95 17.07
C GLY A 969 -29.67 11.41 15.65
N ASP A 970 -29.85 12.26 14.62
CA ASP A 970 -29.99 11.82 13.23
C ASP A 970 -28.70 11.19 12.69
N VAL A 971 -28.83 10.11 11.91
CA VAL A 971 -27.73 9.46 11.19
C VAL A 971 -27.59 10.07 9.80
N VAL A 972 -26.41 10.62 9.52
CA VAL A 972 -26.10 11.34 8.28
C VAL A 972 -24.86 10.76 7.59
N LEU A 973 -24.83 10.81 6.26
CA LEU A 973 -23.60 10.63 5.48
C LEU A 973 -22.89 11.97 5.33
N ILE A 974 -21.61 11.99 5.67
CA ILE A 974 -20.71 13.13 5.54
C ILE A 974 -20.09 13.06 4.15
N LYS A 975 -20.49 13.98 3.28
CA LYS A 975 -19.98 14.08 1.92
C LYS A 975 -18.54 14.57 1.92
N GLU A 976 -17.64 13.74 1.42
CA GLU A 976 -16.24 14.08 1.16
C GLU A 976 -16.03 14.15 -0.36
N ASP A 977 -15.46 15.25 -0.84
CA ASP A 977 -15.46 15.57 -2.28
C ASP A 977 -14.55 14.63 -3.11
N ASP A 978 -13.60 13.96 -2.47
CA ASP A 978 -12.62 13.06 -3.11
C ASP A 978 -13.02 11.58 -3.08
N LEU A 979 -14.17 11.24 -2.47
CA LEU A 979 -14.65 9.87 -2.35
C LEU A 979 -15.99 9.68 -3.10
N PRO A 980 -16.18 8.54 -3.78
CA PRO A 980 -17.48 8.23 -4.38
C PRO A 980 -18.55 8.11 -3.28
N PRO A 981 -19.85 8.36 -3.58
CA PRO A 981 -20.95 8.30 -2.59
C PRO A 981 -21.07 6.99 -1.82
N SER A 982 -20.47 5.91 -2.31
CA SER A 982 -20.39 4.60 -1.65
C SER A 982 -19.36 4.52 -0.52
N ARG A 983 -18.43 5.48 -0.42
CA ARG A 983 -17.34 5.54 0.56
C ARG A 983 -17.44 6.73 1.53
N TRP A 984 -18.49 7.54 1.45
CA TRP A 984 -18.74 8.63 2.40
C TRP A 984 -18.93 8.12 3.83
N LEU A 985 -18.39 8.87 4.80
CA LEU A 985 -18.39 8.50 6.21
C LEU A 985 -19.79 8.64 6.83
N LEU A 986 -20.12 7.76 7.77
CA LEU A 986 -21.34 7.84 8.59
C LEU A 986 -21.05 8.60 9.88
N GLY A 987 -21.95 9.52 10.25
CA GLY A 987 -21.88 10.28 11.49
C GLY A 987 -23.25 10.47 12.13
N ARG A 988 -23.28 10.66 13.45
CA ARG A 988 -24.49 11.00 14.21
C ARG A 988 -24.41 12.44 14.68
N VAL A 989 -25.49 13.21 14.49
CA VAL A 989 -25.55 14.62 14.94
C VAL A 989 -25.59 14.66 16.46
N ILE A 990 -24.69 15.42 17.08
CA ILE A 990 -24.61 15.56 18.55
C ILE A 990 -24.92 16.99 19.03
N GLU A 991 -24.75 18.02 18.20
CA GLU A 991 -24.92 19.43 18.60
C GLU A 991 -25.20 20.32 17.36
N LYS A 992 -25.97 21.40 17.53
CA LYS A 992 -26.32 22.38 16.49
C LYS A 992 -25.67 23.75 16.76
N HIS A 993 -25.19 24.43 15.72
CA HIS A 993 -24.62 25.79 15.78
C HIS A 993 -25.43 26.75 14.85
N PRO A 994 -26.45 27.46 15.35
CA PRO A 994 -27.21 28.45 14.60
C PRO A 994 -26.42 29.75 14.37
N GLY A 995 -26.68 30.44 13.25
CA GLY A 995 -26.12 31.77 12.96
C GLY A 995 -27.01 32.91 13.51
N ASP A 996 -26.65 34.16 13.21
CA ASP A 996 -27.33 35.37 13.75
C ASP A 996 -28.82 35.48 13.32
N ASP A 997 -29.21 34.84 12.23
CA ASP A 997 -30.60 34.70 11.77
C ASP A 997 -31.33 33.48 12.36
N ASN A 998 -30.75 32.87 13.39
CA ASN A 998 -31.25 31.71 14.15
C ASN A 998 -31.41 30.41 13.33
N VAL A 999 -30.74 30.32 12.17
CA VAL A 999 -30.80 29.15 11.28
C VAL A 999 -29.52 28.30 11.39
N THR A 1000 -29.68 26.99 11.64
CA THR A 1000 -28.55 26.06 11.81
C THR A 1000 -27.89 25.72 10.47
N ARG A 1001 -26.69 26.25 10.25
CA ARG A 1001 -25.86 25.96 9.04
C ARG A 1001 -24.66 25.08 9.33
N VAL A 1002 -24.28 24.90 10.60
CA VAL A 1002 -23.17 24.05 11.04
C VAL A 1002 -23.63 23.14 12.18
N VAL A 1003 -23.20 21.89 12.18
CA VAL A 1003 -23.49 20.91 13.24
C VAL A 1003 -22.21 20.17 13.66
N THR A 1004 -22.15 19.74 14.93
CA THR A 1004 -21.12 18.83 15.42
C THR A 1004 -21.60 17.39 15.25
N LEU A 1005 -20.74 16.52 14.73
CA LEU A 1005 -21.02 15.11 14.43
C LEU A 1005 -20.07 14.19 15.18
N ARG A 1006 -20.59 13.07 15.69
CA ARG A 1006 -19.78 11.95 16.19
C ARG A 1006 -19.66 10.88 15.12
N THR A 1007 -18.43 10.62 14.68
CA THR A 1007 -18.09 9.49 13.81
C THR A 1007 -17.55 8.33 14.65
N LYS A 1008 -17.22 7.19 14.03
CA LYS A 1008 -16.67 6.02 14.73
C LYS A 1008 -15.33 6.30 15.42
N THR A 1009 -14.59 7.31 14.96
CA THR A 1009 -13.19 7.57 15.38
C THR A 1009 -12.96 8.97 15.95
N SER A 1010 -13.80 9.96 15.64
CA SER A 1010 -13.61 11.35 16.12
C SER A 1010 -14.91 12.17 16.13
N VAL A 1011 -14.87 13.31 16.80
CA VAL A 1011 -15.92 14.34 16.79
C VAL A 1011 -15.48 15.47 15.85
N ILE A 1012 -16.32 15.83 14.87
CA ILE A 1012 -15.98 16.83 13.85
C ILE A 1012 -17.13 17.83 13.62
N LYS A 1013 -16.81 19.09 13.30
CA LYS A 1013 -17.79 20.10 12.87
C LYS A 1013 -17.91 20.13 11.34
N ARG A 1014 -19.13 20.14 10.81
CA ARG A 1014 -19.40 20.16 9.36
C ARG A 1014 -20.63 21.04 9.03
N PRO A 1015 -20.64 21.72 7.88
CA PRO A 1015 -21.81 22.45 7.43
C PRO A 1015 -22.93 21.49 7.02
N THR A 1016 -24.19 21.87 7.22
CA THR A 1016 -25.37 21.07 6.84
C THR A 1016 -25.40 20.78 5.34
N SER A 1017 -24.81 21.66 4.52
CA SER A 1017 -24.61 21.50 3.06
C SER A 1017 -23.61 20.41 2.65
N LYS A 1018 -22.99 19.70 3.61
CA LYS A 1018 -22.17 18.50 3.39
C LYS A 1018 -22.80 17.24 3.97
N LEU A 1019 -24.04 17.31 4.46
CA LEU A 1019 -24.71 16.19 5.13
C LEU A 1019 -25.88 15.67 4.30
N CYS A 1020 -25.94 14.34 4.15
CA CYS A 1020 -27.06 13.64 3.55
C CYS A 1020 -27.76 12.81 4.63
N ILE A 1021 -28.96 13.21 5.04
CA ILE A 1021 -29.78 12.46 6.00
C ILE A 1021 -30.25 11.17 5.32
N LEU A 1022 -29.95 10.03 5.94
CA LEU A 1022 -30.40 8.73 5.45
C LEU A 1022 -31.80 8.42 5.96
N PRO A 1023 -32.67 7.78 5.15
CA PRO A 1023 -34.00 7.36 5.58
C PRO A 1023 -33.89 6.05 6.37
N ILE A 1024 -33.25 6.10 7.54
CA ILE A 1024 -33.17 5.01 8.50
C ILE A 1024 -33.87 5.52 9.75
N SER A 1025 -35.06 5.00 10.04
CA SER A 1025 -35.66 5.11 11.37
C SER A 1025 -34.92 4.11 12.27
N ASP A 1026 -34.50 4.56 13.47
CA ASP A 1026 -33.94 3.65 14.48
C ASP A 1026 -34.94 2.50 14.74
N PRO A 1027 -34.47 1.26 15.01
CA PRO A 1027 -35.33 0.19 15.46
C PRO A 1027 -36.03 0.53 16.78
#